data_AF-A0A524JHJ5-F1
#
_entry.id   AF-A0A524JHJ5-F1
#
_cell.length_a   1.000
_cell.length_b   1.000
_cell.length_c   1.000
_cell.angle_alpha   90.00
_cell.angle_beta   90.00
_cell.angle_gamma   90.00
#
_symmetry.space_group_name_H-M   'P 1'
#
loop_
_entity.id
_entity.type
_entity.pdbx_description
1 polymer ?
#
loop_
_entity_poly.entity_id
_entity_poly.type
_entity_poly.pdbx_seq_one_letter_code
_entity_poly.pdbx_strand_id
1 'polypeptide(L)'
;WTRAFSGTPYVCSFPAITVTVDSQGDICECRAADNQATGATTLALPDLAISAVANTIICLSDGSLTGTTITVANSGCAGVTGAVVRLSSDCGLTFSDQTVDLAAGESRDVFFSFTSGITGCSCNFSAVIDPENAICEFDGANNSNASTLPLALSDIEVAGENLDAACSNDGSITVGGAVSLVNNGCGPSLTENIGMRFTLYSEPGCRGTVIDQWTQIFAGANIASAGGTQNFSVRAHEISGDLCSLAPGCRLSVRIEADYDQRICEWDGTDNDRCADIELACLDLAFSDVSWQCDPAGAITWTLNISNAGNAAASNVSIRIYNESPALIFERRVSIAAGATTALTFTSAAYPVAREHTFRLVIDENNEICECNGQNNERVVTVNCPFTGEPRLEIKKTCPPAQQPGGIFRFEIEVRNSGSGDIDDVQIEDILPQPLQYAAGSSTLDGKAIADPDGTTVLTWKIGKMTAGSSHILVYSLIAPADADPGRYCNQARALGRAVDGRRSESEKTTCCIILRREAAGCCLVIEERPMGFAQYPELALAYIEPYFHTEKAMFTSYAALHLWENVDFEKGSLPDFVRERLKNYALANVEELYFQSRLGLTLPDGSLWLSYAGDYPQKESGGWKEKNTMRRMTPAQLAFELLAMNKAAAREEKAESKDRLNMLIAKKLDFLAAQISRLPERWEFAAGQAV
;
A
#
# COMPACT_ATOMS: atom_id res chain seq x y z
N TRP A 1 -17.05 5.09 121.57
CA TRP A 1 -18.35 5.21 120.89
C TRP A 1 -18.06 5.25 119.40
N THR A 2 -18.46 4.22 118.65
CA THR A 2 -18.25 4.17 117.20
C THR A 2 -19.61 4.41 116.55
N ARG A 3 -19.77 5.55 115.85
CA ARG A 3 -20.97 5.86 115.10
C ARG A 3 -20.63 5.78 113.61
N ALA A 4 -21.35 4.96 112.85
CA ALA A 4 -21.20 4.90 111.41
C ALA A 4 -21.93 6.11 110.77
N PHE A 5 -21.23 6.84 109.90
CA PHE A 5 -21.83 7.85 109.04
C PHE A 5 -21.89 7.24 107.63
N SER A 6 -23.10 6.96 107.14
CA SER A 6 -23.31 6.26 105.87
C SER A 6 -24.16 7.06 104.87
N GLY A 7 -24.35 8.36 105.12
CA GLY A 7 -25.16 9.23 104.26
C GLY A 7 -24.30 9.97 103.25
N THR A 8 -24.63 9.85 101.96
CA THR A 8 -24.07 10.65 100.87
C THR A 8 -24.90 11.94 100.68
N PRO A 9 -24.29 13.12 100.43
CA PRO A 9 -22.85 13.38 100.30
C PRO A 9 -22.12 13.30 101.65
N TYR A 10 -20.87 12.82 101.64
CA TYR A 10 -20.07 12.68 102.84
C TYR A 10 -19.73 14.04 103.46
N VAL A 11 -19.89 14.14 104.78
CA VAL A 11 -19.47 15.34 105.52
C VAL A 11 -17.98 15.23 105.82
N CYS A 12 -17.16 16.01 105.10
CA CYS A 12 -15.70 15.90 105.17
C CYS A 12 -15.05 16.62 106.35
N SER A 13 -15.70 17.64 106.90
CA SER A 13 -15.18 18.45 108.00
C SER A 13 -16.19 18.55 109.13
N PHE A 14 -15.75 18.22 110.33
CA PHE A 14 -16.50 18.39 111.57
C PHE A 14 -15.78 19.48 112.38
N PRO A 15 -16.19 20.75 112.24
CA PRO A 15 -15.49 21.87 112.86
C PRO A 15 -15.63 21.90 114.39
N ALA A 16 -16.64 21.22 114.93
CA ALA A 16 -16.88 21.11 116.37
C ALA A 16 -17.60 19.81 116.72
N ILE A 17 -16.87 18.85 117.30
CA ILE A 17 -17.41 17.68 117.99
C ILE A 17 -17.25 17.93 119.49
N THR A 18 -18.37 18.09 120.20
CA THR A 18 -18.39 18.31 121.63
C THR A 18 -18.72 17.01 122.36
N VAL A 19 -17.85 16.62 123.28
CA VAL A 19 -18.10 15.55 124.23
C VAL A 19 -18.45 16.19 125.56
N THR A 20 -19.61 15.82 126.10
CA THR A 20 -20.08 16.27 127.41
C THR A 20 -20.11 15.08 128.36
N VAL A 21 -19.37 15.16 129.46
CA VAL A 21 -19.46 14.22 130.59
C VAL A 21 -20.58 14.69 131.51
N ASP A 22 -21.33 13.75 132.10
CA ASP A 22 -22.53 14.04 132.89
C ASP A 22 -23.54 14.97 132.17
N SER A 23 -23.88 14.64 130.92
CA SER A 23 -24.76 15.49 130.11
C SER A 23 -26.18 15.65 130.67
N GLN A 24 -26.57 14.82 131.64
CA GLN A 24 -27.88 14.87 132.32
C GLN A 24 -27.81 15.60 133.67
N GLY A 25 -26.61 15.90 134.17
CA GLY A 25 -26.42 16.59 135.45
C GLY A 25 -26.71 15.70 136.67
N ASP A 26 -26.59 14.38 136.50
CA ASP A 26 -26.96 13.39 137.51
C ASP A 26 -25.83 13.13 138.52
N ILE A 27 -24.61 13.62 138.26
CA ILE A 27 -23.44 13.45 139.12
C ILE A 27 -23.10 14.80 139.76
N CYS A 28 -23.08 14.85 141.10
CA CYS A 28 -22.64 16.06 141.80
C CYS A 28 -21.11 16.22 141.71
N GLU A 29 -20.66 17.28 141.04
CA GLU A 29 -19.25 17.54 140.76
C GLU A 29 -18.79 18.89 141.37
N CYS A 30 -17.49 19.00 141.68
CA CYS A 30 -16.92 20.22 142.29
C CYS A 30 -16.79 21.40 141.30
N ARG A 31 -16.79 21.12 139.99
CA ARG A 31 -16.76 22.11 138.91
C ARG A 31 -17.56 21.53 137.75
N ALA A 32 -18.67 22.18 137.39
CA ALA A 32 -19.55 21.71 136.31
C ALA A 32 -19.26 22.39 134.95
N ALA A 33 -18.33 23.34 134.92
CA ALA A 33 -18.03 24.17 133.74
C ALA A 33 -16.95 23.58 132.81
N ASP A 34 -16.26 22.52 133.25
CA ASP A 34 -15.21 21.79 132.53
C ASP A 34 -15.69 20.43 131.99
N ASN A 35 -16.99 20.20 132.01
CA ASN A 35 -17.60 18.94 131.57
C ASN A 35 -17.67 18.80 130.05
N GLN A 36 -17.28 19.84 129.31
CA GLN A 36 -17.28 19.85 127.85
C GLN A 36 -15.88 20.00 127.29
N ALA A 37 -15.56 19.13 126.33
CA ALA A 37 -14.41 19.29 125.45
C ALA A 37 -14.90 19.31 124.00
N THR A 38 -14.46 20.31 123.24
CA THR A 38 -14.76 20.43 121.81
C THR A 38 -13.48 20.30 121.00
N GLY A 39 -13.49 19.44 119.99
CA GLY A 39 -12.40 19.29 119.02
C GLY A 39 -12.91 19.40 117.59
N ALA A 40 -12.00 19.65 116.65
CA ALA A 40 -12.28 19.57 115.23
C ALA A 40 -11.62 18.31 114.64
N THR A 41 -12.24 17.71 113.64
CA THR A 41 -11.64 16.61 112.87
C THR A 41 -12.11 16.64 111.43
N THR A 42 -11.28 16.15 110.52
CA THR A 42 -11.59 16.00 109.10
C THR A 42 -11.42 14.53 108.72
N LEU A 43 -12.32 14.01 107.91
CA LEU A 43 -12.14 12.66 107.38
C LEU A 43 -11.12 12.68 106.24
N ALA A 44 -10.22 11.70 106.23
CA ALA A 44 -9.11 11.62 105.30
C ALA A 44 -9.22 10.44 104.32
N LEU A 45 -10.46 10.01 104.02
CA LEU A 45 -10.73 8.93 103.08
C LEU A 45 -11.27 9.51 101.76
N PRO A 46 -10.80 9.02 100.61
CA PRO A 46 -11.43 9.26 99.32
C PRO A 46 -12.75 8.47 99.18
N ASP A 47 -13.44 8.69 98.07
CA ASP A 47 -14.59 7.91 97.60
C ASP A 47 -14.50 7.88 96.07
N LEU A 48 -13.72 6.93 95.55
CA LEU A 48 -13.52 6.77 94.12
C LEU A 48 -14.77 6.15 93.53
N ALA A 49 -15.09 6.49 92.29
CA ALA A 49 -16.23 5.92 91.60
C ALA A 49 -16.02 5.97 90.09
N ILE A 50 -16.61 5.02 89.37
CA ILE A 50 -16.81 5.14 87.93
C ILE A 50 -18.20 5.72 87.68
N SER A 51 -18.26 7.02 87.38
CA SER A 51 -19.53 7.71 87.18
C SER A 51 -20.14 7.45 85.80
N ALA A 52 -19.32 7.20 84.78
CA ALA A 52 -19.80 6.84 83.45
C ALA A 52 -18.77 6.04 82.64
N VAL A 53 -19.29 5.16 81.77
CA VAL A 53 -18.55 4.51 80.68
C VAL A 53 -19.20 4.95 79.37
N ALA A 54 -18.63 5.97 78.75
CA ALA A 54 -19.13 6.58 77.52
C ALA A 54 -18.44 5.97 76.30
N ASN A 55 -19.23 5.27 75.49
CA ASN A 55 -18.77 4.59 74.28
C ASN A 55 -19.28 5.37 73.07
N THR A 56 -18.38 5.86 72.20
CA THR A 56 -18.76 6.49 70.93
C THR A 56 -17.95 5.90 69.79
N ILE A 57 -18.64 5.36 68.79
CA ILE A 57 -18.01 4.92 67.55
C ILE A 57 -18.08 6.08 66.56
N ILE A 58 -16.92 6.59 66.18
CA ILE A 58 -16.77 7.45 65.01
C ILE A 58 -15.89 6.67 64.04
N CYS A 59 -16.43 6.46 62.85
CA CYS A 59 -15.67 5.91 61.75
C CYS A 59 -14.88 7.04 61.10
N LEU A 60 -13.55 6.95 61.15
CA LEU A 60 -12.66 7.95 60.53
C LEU A 60 -12.32 7.55 59.09
N SER A 61 -12.25 6.25 58.84
CA SER A 61 -12.11 5.55 57.57
C SER A 61 -12.44 4.08 57.82
N ASP A 62 -12.57 3.29 56.76
CA ASP A 62 -12.82 1.84 56.87
C ASP A 62 -11.79 1.18 57.79
N GLY A 63 -12.28 0.33 58.69
CA GLY A 63 -11.47 -0.34 59.70
C GLY A 63 -10.81 0.57 60.76
N SER A 64 -11.16 1.87 60.83
CA SER A 64 -10.61 2.82 61.81
C SER A 64 -11.69 3.43 62.71
N LEU A 65 -11.74 2.95 63.96
CA LEU A 65 -12.72 3.36 64.97
C LEU A 65 -12.10 4.15 66.12
N THR A 66 -12.91 4.98 66.80
CA THR A 66 -12.50 5.75 67.99
C THR A 66 -12.74 5.04 69.33
N GLY A 67 -11.99 5.45 70.36
CA GLY A 67 -11.92 4.84 71.69
C GLY A 67 -13.09 5.07 72.66
N THR A 68 -12.95 4.52 73.87
CA THR A 68 -13.90 4.62 74.99
C THR A 68 -13.44 5.64 76.02
N THR A 69 -14.37 6.45 76.54
CA THR A 69 -14.10 7.43 77.60
C THR A 69 -14.70 6.95 78.92
N ILE A 70 -13.88 6.89 79.96
CA ILE A 70 -14.29 6.54 81.32
C ILE A 70 -14.26 7.80 82.19
N THR A 71 -15.40 8.17 82.76
CA THR A 71 -15.46 9.26 83.74
C THR A 71 -15.26 8.68 85.12
N VAL A 72 -14.16 9.09 85.76
CA VAL A 72 -13.83 8.76 87.15
C VAL A 72 -14.18 9.95 88.05
N ALA A 73 -14.61 9.68 89.27
CA ALA A 73 -14.93 10.70 90.26
C ALA A 73 -14.32 10.35 91.61
N ASN A 74 -13.95 11.36 92.39
CA ASN A 74 -13.63 11.22 93.80
C ASN A 74 -14.60 12.09 94.62
N SER A 75 -15.69 11.51 95.11
CA SER A 75 -16.70 12.22 95.92
C SER A 75 -16.32 12.30 97.41
N GLY A 76 -15.13 11.82 97.75
CA GLY A 76 -14.65 11.72 99.13
C GLY A 76 -13.93 12.98 99.59
N CYS A 77 -13.23 12.83 100.71
CA CYS A 77 -12.71 13.94 101.49
C CYS A 77 -11.20 14.12 101.36
N ALA A 78 -10.49 13.14 100.80
CA ALA A 78 -9.07 13.20 100.51
C ALA A 78 -8.79 12.98 99.02
N GLY A 79 -7.76 13.65 98.50
CA GLY A 79 -7.27 13.39 97.16
C GLY A 79 -6.48 12.07 97.09
N VAL A 80 -6.42 11.49 95.91
CA VAL A 80 -5.67 10.26 95.62
C VAL A 80 -4.69 10.55 94.49
N THR A 81 -3.48 10.02 94.61
CA THR A 81 -2.49 10.04 93.53
C THR A 81 -2.26 8.62 93.02
N GLY A 82 -2.24 8.45 91.70
CA GLY A 82 -1.96 7.18 91.04
C GLY A 82 -3.07 6.14 91.19
N ALA A 83 -4.33 6.55 91.29
CA ALA A 83 -5.45 5.60 91.27
C ALA A 83 -5.46 4.86 89.93
N VAL A 84 -5.41 3.53 89.97
CA VAL A 84 -5.38 2.70 88.77
C VAL A 84 -6.80 2.55 88.23
N VAL A 85 -6.96 2.79 86.92
CA VAL A 85 -8.20 2.58 86.17
C VAL A 85 -7.94 1.47 85.16
N ARG A 86 -8.66 0.36 85.31
CA ARG A 86 -8.59 -0.80 84.43
C ARG A 86 -9.84 -0.86 83.57
N LEU A 87 -9.65 -0.94 82.26
CA LEU A 87 -10.72 -1.19 81.29
C LEU A 87 -10.60 -2.63 80.78
N SER A 88 -11.71 -3.34 80.76
CA SER A 88 -11.82 -4.68 80.21
C SER A 88 -12.98 -4.75 79.21
N SER A 89 -12.89 -5.70 78.27
CA SER A 89 -13.93 -5.95 77.28
C SER A 89 -14.19 -7.44 77.11
N ASP A 90 -15.39 -7.82 76.69
CA ASP A 90 -15.74 -9.20 76.30
C ASP A 90 -15.58 -9.46 74.79
N CYS A 91 -15.23 -8.43 74.02
CA CYS A 91 -15.13 -8.47 72.57
C CYS A 91 -13.68 -8.65 72.05
N GLY A 92 -12.76 -9.09 72.91
CA GLY A 92 -11.37 -9.40 72.55
C GLY A 92 -10.38 -8.23 72.63
N LEU A 93 -10.84 -7.01 72.93
CA LEU A 93 -9.95 -5.86 73.11
C LEU A 93 -9.23 -5.91 74.46
N THR A 94 -7.92 -5.66 74.43
CA THR A 94 -7.08 -5.54 75.62
C THR A 94 -6.59 -4.12 75.79
N PHE A 95 -6.65 -3.60 77.02
CA PHE A 95 -6.23 -2.25 77.37
C PHE A 95 -5.10 -2.30 78.41
N SER A 96 -4.19 -1.33 78.33
CA SER A 96 -3.23 -1.09 79.40
C SER A 96 -3.88 -0.26 80.49
N ASP A 97 -3.67 -0.64 81.75
CA ASP A 97 -4.11 0.13 82.91
C ASP A 97 -3.63 1.59 82.80
N GLN A 98 -4.49 2.52 83.17
CA GLN A 98 -4.18 3.95 83.24
C GLN A 98 -4.11 4.37 84.71
N THR A 99 -3.38 5.44 85.00
CA THR A 99 -3.32 6.02 86.36
C THR A 99 -3.85 7.45 86.35
N VAL A 100 -4.65 7.78 87.34
CA VAL A 100 -5.26 9.11 87.48
C VAL A 100 -5.02 9.67 88.88
N ASP A 101 -4.72 10.97 88.94
CA ASP A 101 -4.73 11.74 90.18
C ASP A 101 -6.07 12.46 90.26
N LEU A 102 -6.73 12.37 91.42
CA LEU A 102 -8.04 12.97 91.68
C LEU A 102 -8.03 13.72 93.00
N ALA A 103 -8.23 15.03 92.96
CA ALA A 103 -8.52 15.81 94.15
C ALA A 103 -9.90 15.46 94.74
N ALA A 104 -10.11 15.79 96.01
CA ALA A 104 -11.40 15.61 96.67
C ALA A 104 -12.49 16.45 95.95
N GLY A 105 -13.59 15.81 95.57
CA GLY A 105 -14.70 16.40 94.80
C GLY A 105 -14.44 16.50 93.29
N GLU A 106 -13.32 16.01 92.77
CA GLU A 106 -12.99 16.09 91.34
C GLU A 106 -13.66 14.98 90.53
N SER A 107 -13.97 15.27 89.26
CA SER A 107 -14.28 14.26 88.25
C SER A 107 -13.42 14.50 87.02
N ARG A 108 -12.97 13.42 86.38
CA ARG A 108 -12.04 13.48 85.25
C ARG A 108 -12.34 12.37 84.26
N ASP A 109 -12.12 12.65 82.98
CA ASP A 109 -12.22 11.66 81.91
C ASP A 109 -10.86 11.00 81.65
N VAL A 110 -10.89 9.68 81.48
CA VAL A 110 -9.76 8.83 81.09
C VAL A 110 -10.10 8.18 79.76
N PHE A 111 -9.24 8.39 78.76
CA PHE A 111 -9.46 7.92 77.40
C PHE A 111 -8.68 6.63 77.12
N PHE A 112 -9.37 5.63 76.57
CA PHE A 112 -8.78 4.36 76.13
C PHE A 112 -8.98 4.21 74.61
N SER A 113 -7.89 4.27 73.85
CA SER A 113 -7.94 4.07 72.40
C SER A 113 -7.93 2.59 72.01
N PHE A 114 -8.62 2.26 70.92
CA PHE A 114 -8.52 1.00 70.20
C PHE A 114 -8.71 1.29 68.71
N THR A 115 -8.15 0.47 67.83
CA THR A 115 -8.22 0.66 66.37
C THR A 115 -8.77 -0.54 65.62
N SER A 116 -8.59 -1.76 66.13
CA SER A 116 -9.06 -3.02 65.50
C SER A 116 -9.15 -4.15 66.53
N GLY A 117 -9.71 -5.31 66.15
CA GLY A 117 -9.68 -6.53 66.97
C GLY A 117 -10.95 -6.81 67.79
N ILE A 118 -12.07 -6.21 67.42
CA ILE A 118 -13.37 -6.47 68.03
C ILE A 118 -13.99 -7.72 67.40
N THR A 119 -14.45 -8.66 68.22
CA THR A 119 -15.21 -9.83 67.77
C THR A 119 -16.65 -9.79 68.26
N GLY A 120 -17.61 -9.97 67.34
CA GLY A 120 -19.05 -10.00 67.63
C GLY A 120 -19.77 -8.67 67.37
N CYS A 121 -21.08 -8.63 67.63
CA CYS A 121 -21.96 -7.48 67.32
C CYS A 121 -22.29 -6.58 68.52
N SER A 122 -21.65 -6.81 69.66
CA SER A 122 -21.76 -5.99 70.85
C SER A 122 -20.47 -6.12 71.65
N CYS A 123 -20.02 -5.02 72.24
CA CYS A 123 -18.90 -5.06 73.16
C CYS A 123 -19.32 -4.49 74.52
N ASN A 124 -19.21 -5.29 75.57
CA ASN A 124 -19.42 -4.85 76.93
C ASN A 124 -18.12 -4.35 77.53
N PHE A 125 -18.04 -3.04 77.78
CA PHE A 125 -16.91 -2.41 78.42
C PHE A 125 -17.15 -2.36 79.92
N SER A 126 -16.26 -2.96 80.71
CA SER A 126 -16.28 -2.89 82.17
C SER A 126 -15.04 -2.17 82.67
N ALA A 127 -15.27 -1.05 83.36
CA ALA A 127 -14.24 -0.23 83.96
C ALA A 127 -14.26 -0.39 85.48
N VAL A 128 -13.06 -0.48 86.07
CA VAL A 128 -12.87 -0.55 87.52
C VAL A 128 -11.78 0.45 87.91
N ILE A 129 -12.07 1.31 88.89
CA ILE A 129 -11.06 2.11 89.59
C ILE A 129 -10.62 1.37 90.85
N ASP A 130 -9.33 1.43 91.17
CA ASP A 130 -8.71 0.64 92.23
C ASP A 130 -9.02 -0.88 92.16
N PRO A 131 -8.68 -1.55 91.03
CA PRO A 131 -9.03 -2.96 90.82
C PRO A 131 -8.39 -3.93 91.83
N GLU A 132 -7.29 -3.54 92.46
CA GLU A 132 -6.60 -4.34 93.48
C GLU A 132 -7.10 -4.01 94.90
N ASN A 133 -8.07 -3.10 95.02
CA ASN A 133 -8.65 -2.63 96.29
C ASN A 133 -7.55 -2.17 97.27
N ALA A 134 -6.55 -1.43 96.75
CA ALA A 134 -5.37 -0.98 97.47
C ALA A 134 -5.59 0.36 98.20
N ILE A 135 -6.60 1.12 97.80
CA ILE A 135 -6.95 2.43 98.35
C ILE A 135 -8.18 2.25 99.26
N CYS A 136 -8.03 2.58 100.54
CA CYS A 136 -9.15 2.55 101.47
C CYS A 136 -10.04 3.78 101.26
N GLU A 137 -11.34 3.58 101.06
CA GLU A 137 -12.31 4.64 100.72
C GLU A 137 -13.65 4.46 101.45
N PHE A 138 -14.58 5.40 101.25
CA PHE A 138 -15.88 5.37 101.92
C PHE A 138 -16.86 4.31 101.37
N ASP A 139 -17.02 4.23 100.06
CA ASP A 139 -17.85 3.22 99.40
C ASP A 139 -17.09 2.58 98.25
N GLY A 140 -16.64 1.32 98.43
CA GLY A 140 -15.99 0.57 97.36
C GLY A 140 -16.97 -0.07 96.36
N ALA A 141 -18.29 0.05 96.56
CA ALA A 141 -19.28 -0.61 95.69
C ALA A 141 -19.54 0.14 94.37
N ASN A 142 -19.17 1.41 94.29
CA ASN A 142 -19.33 2.28 93.11
C ASN A 142 -18.04 2.35 92.24
N ASN A 143 -17.01 1.57 92.60
CA ASN A 143 -15.74 1.49 91.87
C ASN A 143 -15.81 0.82 90.51
N SER A 144 -16.94 0.19 90.18
CA SER A 144 -17.12 -0.49 88.91
C SER A 144 -18.36 0.02 88.22
N ASN A 145 -18.25 0.21 86.90
CA ASN A 145 -19.39 0.47 86.05
C ASN A 145 -19.16 -0.22 84.71
N ALA A 146 -20.25 -0.52 84.00
CA ALA A 146 -20.17 -1.17 82.70
C ALA A 146 -21.17 -0.55 81.74
N SER A 147 -20.81 -0.55 80.47
CA SER A 147 -21.66 -0.08 79.39
C SER A 147 -21.45 -0.95 78.17
N THR A 148 -22.56 -1.45 77.63
CA THR A 148 -22.57 -2.25 76.42
C THR A 148 -22.74 -1.34 75.21
N LEU A 149 -21.79 -1.43 74.29
CA LEU A 149 -21.81 -0.74 73.01
C LEU A 149 -22.37 -1.70 71.94
N PRO A 150 -23.56 -1.45 71.38
CA PRO A 150 -23.99 -2.16 70.18
C PRO A 150 -23.12 -1.71 69.01
N LEU A 151 -22.61 -2.69 68.27
CA LEU A 151 -21.78 -2.47 67.09
C LEU A 151 -22.71 -2.49 65.88
N ALA A 152 -22.93 -1.33 65.27
CA ALA A 152 -23.86 -1.16 64.15
C ALA A 152 -23.15 -0.57 62.92
N LEU A 153 -22.05 -1.22 62.51
CA LEU A 153 -21.34 -0.90 61.27
C LEU A 153 -21.50 -2.06 60.30
N SER A 154 -21.65 -1.72 59.03
CA SER A 154 -21.74 -2.71 57.95
C SER A 154 -20.36 -3.26 57.61
N ASP A 155 -20.30 -4.34 56.85
CA ASP A 155 -19.06 -4.96 56.36
C ASP A 155 -19.36 -5.60 55.00
N ILE A 156 -19.05 -4.90 53.92
CA ILE A 156 -19.48 -5.22 52.56
C ILE A 156 -18.36 -5.97 51.84
N GLU A 157 -18.54 -7.28 51.75
CA GLU A 157 -17.65 -8.13 50.96
C GLU A 157 -18.26 -8.43 49.58
N VAL A 158 -17.42 -8.44 48.54
CA VAL A 158 -17.78 -8.99 47.23
C VAL A 158 -17.69 -10.52 47.27
N ALA A 159 -18.72 -11.15 47.85
CA ALA A 159 -18.78 -12.59 48.10
C ALA A 159 -18.73 -13.46 46.83
N GLY A 160 -19.20 -12.94 45.70
CA GLY A 160 -19.22 -13.69 44.45
C GLY A 160 -19.66 -12.88 43.25
N GLU A 161 -19.52 -13.49 42.07
CA GLU A 161 -20.01 -12.95 40.83
C GLU A 161 -20.55 -14.06 39.92
N ASN A 162 -21.28 -13.64 38.89
CA ASN A 162 -21.52 -14.39 37.68
C ASN A 162 -21.50 -13.39 36.51
N LEU A 163 -20.31 -12.87 36.21
CA LEU A 163 -20.08 -11.94 35.11
C LEU A 163 -19.72 -12.71 33.84
N ASP A 164 -20.22 -12.22 32.71
CA ASP A 164 -19.93 -12.77 31.39
C ASP A 164 -19.65 -11.63 30.40
N ALA A 165 -18.94 -11.96 29.33
CA ALA A 165 -18.71 -11.07 28.20
C ALA A 165 -19.29 -11.69 26.92
N ALA A 166 -20.13 -10.93 26.22
CA ALA A 166 -20.70 -11.34 24.95
C ALA A 166 -20.32 -10.35 23.86
N CYS A 167 -19.96 -10.85 22.69
CA CYS A 167 -19.73 -10.02 21.51
C CYS A 167 -21.05 -9.35 21.10
N SER A 168 -21.04 -8.02 20.98
CA SER A 168 -22.22 -7.21 20.63
C SER A 168 -22.23 -6.81 19.16
N ASN A 169 -21.07 -6.48 18.60
CA ASN A 169 -20.81 -6.23 17.18
C ASN A 169 -19.33 -6.51 16.89
N ASP A 170 -18.94 -6.54 15.62
CA ASP A 170 -17.52 -6.60 15.24
C ASP A 170 -16.67 -5.54 15.96
N GLY A 171 -15.66 -6.02 16.69
CA GLY A 171 -14.79 -5.18 17.50
C GLY A 171 -15.48 -4.56 18.72
N SER A 172 -16.63 -5.06 19.17
CA SER A 172 -17.23 -4.67 20.45
C SER A 172 -17.79 -5.83 21.27
N ILE A 173 -17.56 -5.77 22.58
CA ILE A 173 -18.17 -6.70 23.55
C ILE A 173 -19.04 -5.94 24.53
N THR A 174 -19.95 -6.66 25.16
CA THR A 174 -20.67 -6.22 26.33
C THR A 174 -20.26 -7.06 27.53
N VAL A 175 -19.93 -6.40 28.64
CA VAL A 175 -19.67 -7.05 29.92
C VAL A 175 -20.85 -6.78 30.84
N GLY A 176 -21.41 -7.84 31.44
CA GLY A 176 -22.56 -7.74 32.34
C GLY A 176 -22.80 -9.02 33.12
N GLY A 177 -23.87 -9.07 33.91
CA GLY A 177 -24.20 -10.25 34.71
C GLY A 177 -24.70 -9.87 36.09
N ALA A 178 -24.26 -10.59 37.11
CA ALA A 178 -24.62 -10.30 38.50
C ALA A 178 -23.41 -10.33 39.44
N VAL A 179 -23.47 -9.52 40.47
CA VAL A 179 -22.52 -9.51 41.59
C VAL A 179 -23.29 -9.79 42.88
N SER A 180 -22.74 -10.64 43.72
CA SER A 180 -23.26 -10.99 45.04
C SER A 180 -22.48 -10.23 46.10
N LEU A 181 -23.17 -9.36 46.84
CA LEU A 181 -22.61 -8.68 48.00
C LEU A 181 -23.12 -9.32 49.28
N VAL A 182 -22.25 -9.45 50.27
CA VAL A 182 -22.60 -9.91 51.62
C VAL A 182 -22.35 -8.79 52.63
N ASN A 183 -23.20 -8.69 53.65
CA ASN A 183 -22.98 -7.81 54.80
C ASN A 183 -22.58 -8.67 56.00
N ASN A 184 -21.29 -8.85 56.23
CA ASN A 184 -20.74 -9.60 57.36
C ASN A 184 -20.79 -8.81 58.68
N GLY A 185 -21.16 -7.53 58.60
CA GLY A 185 -21.14 -6.58 59.70
C GLY A 185 -22.32 -6.76 60.64
N CYS A 186 -22.53 -5.76 61.48
CA CYS A 186 -23.49 -5.80 62.57
C CYS A 186 -24.46 -4.62 62.50
N GLY A 187 -25.60 -4.73 63.18
CA GLY A 187 -26.64 -3.70 63.20
C GLY A 187 -27.81 -4.00 62.27
N PRO A 188 -28.54 -2.98 61.75
CA PRO A 188 -29.66 -3.19 60.85
C PRO A 188 -29.19 -3.66 59.46
N SER A 189 -30.13 -4.05 58.59
CA SER A 189 -29.83 -4.31 57.18
C SER A 189 -29.20 -3.08 56.53
N LEU A 190 -28.21 -3.29 55.66
CA LEU A 190 -27.65 -2.25 54.81
C LEU A 190 -28.68 -1.87 53.75
N THR A 191 -29.16 -0.62 53.81
CA THR A 191 -30.16 -0.08 52.86
C THR A 191 -29.63 1.06 52.00
N GLU A 192 -28.36 1.44 52.18
CA GLU A 192 -27.73 2.51 51.43
C GLU A 192 -27.40 2.06 50.00
N ASN A 193 -27.33 3.01 49.08
CA ASN A 193 -26.92 2.70 47.72
C ASN A 193 -25.41 2.46 47.69
N ILE A 194 -24.98 1.35 47.10
CA ILE A 194 -23.58 0.95 47.11
C ILE A 194 -22.93 1.39 45.80
N GLY A 195 -21.85 2.17 45.89
CA GLY A 195 -21.06 2.59 44.74
C GLY A 195 -20.15 1.45 44.28
N MET A 196 -20.28 1.03 43.02
CA MET A 196 -19.44 -0.01 42.43
C MET A 196 -18.51 0.58 41.38
N ARG A 197 -17.26 0.11 41.35
CA ARG A 197 -16.31 0.34 40.25
C ARG A 197 -15.91 -1.01 39.64
N PHE A 198 -15.87 -1.04 38.32
CA PHE A 198 -15.45 -2.20 37.54
C PHE A 198 -14.29 -1.78 36.65
N THR A 199 -13.19 -2.51 36.74
CA THR A 199 -11.98 -2.25 35.93
C THR A 199 -11.67 -3.51 35.13
N LEU A 200 -11.72 -3.39 33.81
CA LEU A 200 -11.44 -4.48 32.87
C LEU A 200 -9.95 -4.51 32.52
N TYR A 201 -9.38 -5.70 32.58
CA TYR A 201 -7.96 -5.96 32.38
C TYR A 201 -7.73 -6.93 31.22
N SER A 202 -6.59 -6.76 30.53
CA SER A 202 -6.18 -7.55 29.37
C SER A 202 -5.72 -8.99 29.68
N GLU A 203 -5.48 -9.29 30.95
CA GLU A 203 -4.99 -10.61 31.39
C GLU A 203 -5.82 -11.13 32.56
N PRO A 204 -5.84 -12.46 32.79
CA PRO A 204 -6.41 -13.06 33.99
C PRO A 204 -5.80 -12.54 35.30
N GLY A 205 -6.59 -12.55 36.37
CA GLY A 205 -6.17 -12.19 37.71
C GLY A 205 -6.00 -10.67 37.92
N CYS A 206 -6.69 -9.85 37.14
CA CYS A 206 -6.70 -8.39 37.21
C CYS A 206 -5.31 -7.80 36.99
N ARG A 207 -4.64 -8.30 35.93
CA ARG A 207 -3.27 -7.97 35.54
C ARG A 207 -3.21 -7.39 34.13
N GLY A 208 -2.04 -6.89 33.75
CA GLY A 208 -1.84 -6.31 32.42
C GLY A 208 -2.40 -4.89 32.32
N THR A 209 -2.78 -4.50 31.11
CA THR A 209 -3.29 -3.16 30.82
C THR A 209 -4.78 -3.06 31.15
N VAL A 210 -5.18 -1.91 31.72
CA VAL A 210 -6.59 -1.56 31.86
C VAL A 210 -7.14 -1.27 30.46
N ILE A 211 -8.12 -2.07 30.05
CA ILE A 211 -8.83 -1.92 28.77
C ILE A 211 -9.90 -0.85 28.91
N ASP A 212 -10.69 -0.93 29.99
CA ASP A 212 -11.76 0.02 30.28
C ASP A 212 -12.09 0.05 31.78
N GLN A 213 -12.77 1.10 32.23
CA GLN A 213 -13.23 1.24 33.60
C GLN A 213 -14.55 2.01 33.68
N TRP A 214 -15.53 1.46 34.39
CA TRP A 214 -16.83 2.11 34.59
C TRP A 214 -17.32 1.98 36.03
N THR A 215 -18.36 2.75 36.36
CA THR A 215 -18.99 2.71 37.69
C THR A 215 -20.49 2.47 37.56
N GLN A 216 -21.07 1.85 38.58
CA GLN A 216 -22.52 1.66 38.69
C GLN A 216 -22.95 1.85 40.14
N ILE A 217 -24.12 2.42 40.36
CA ILE A 217 -24.74 2.46 41.68
C ILE A 217 -25.70 1.29 41.81
N PHE A 218 -25.50 0.45 42.81
CA PHE A 218 -26.44 -0.59 43.20
C PHE A 218 -27.46 0.02 44.16
N ALA A 219 -28.66 0.27 43.63
CA ALA A 219 -29.78 0.81 44.39
C ALA A 219 -30.68 -0.30 44.95
N GLY A 220 -31.40 0.01 46.03
CA GLY A 220 -32.35 -0.94 46.64
C GLY A 220 -31.66 -2.08 47.40
N ALA A 221 -30.49 -1.81 47.99
CA ALA A 221 -29.89 -2.72 48.95
C ALA A 221 -30.84 -2.94 50.14
N ASN A 222 -30.90 -4.16 50.62
CA ASN A 222 -31.52 -4.56 51.87
C ASN A 222 -30.81 -5.82 52.38
N ILE A 223 -29.51 -5.67 52.59
CA ILE A 223 -28.62 -6.78 52.93
C ILE A 223 -28.61 -6.94 54.45
N ALA A 224 -29.24 -8.01 54.95
CA ALA A 224 -29.25 -8.30 56.38
C ALA A 224 -27.80 -8.38 56.92
N SER A 225 -27.58 -7.84 58.12
CA SER A 225 -26.31 -7.98 58.83
C SER A 225 -26.06 -9.44 59.24
N ALA A 226 -24.84 -9.73 59.71
CA ALA A 226 -24.38 -11.05 60.13
C ALA A 226 -24.44 -12.12 59.02
N GLY A 227 -24.00 -11.74 57.81
CA GLY A 227 -23.82 -12.65 56.68
C GLY A 227 -25.00 -12.70 55.70
N GLY A 228 -25.90 -11.71 55.73
CA GLY A 228 -26.95 -11.62 54.70
C GLY A 228 -26.34 -11.32 53.33
N THR A 229 -26.93 -11.87 52.27
CA THR A 229 -26.42 -11.75 50.90
C THR A 229 -27.49 -11.24 49.96
N GLN A 230 -27.12 -10.39 49.00
CA GLN A 230 -28.00 -9.91 47.94
C GLN A 230 -27.27 -9.87 46.59
N ASN A 231 -27.96 -10.33 45.55
CA ASN A 231 -27.46 -10.24 44.17
C ASN A 231 -27.94 -8.96 43.50
N PHE A 232 -27.03 -8.32 42.77
CA PHE A 232 -27.29 -7.11 42.00
C PHE A 232 -26.92 -7.34 40.54
N SER A 233 -27.76 -6.86 39.63
CA SER A 233 -27.46 -6.91 38.20
C SER A 233 -26.47 -5.81 37.81
N VAL A 234 -25.41 -6.21 37.11
CA VAL A 234 -24.50 -5.29 36.44
C VAL A 234 -25.11 -4.94 35.09
N ARG A 235 -25.30 -3.64 34.84
CA ARG A 235 -25.78 -3.14 33.55
C ARG A 235 -24.76 -3.50 32.49
N ALA A 236 -25.21 -4.12 31.40
CA ALA A 236 -24.36 -4.43 30.26
C ALA A 236 -23.63 -3.16 29.78
N HIS A 237 -22.30 -3.21 29.83
CA HIS A 237 -21.41 -2.11 29.46
C HIS A 237 -20.69 -2.48 28.17
N GLU A 238 -20.85 -1.66 27.14
CA GLU A 238 -20.25 -1.90 25.82
C GLU A 238 -18.82 -1.35 25.77
N ILE A 239 -17.88 -2.19 25.36
CA ILE A 239 -16.48 -1.88 25.16
C ILE A 239 -16.15 -2.08 23.68
N SER A 240 -15.63 -1.05 23.03
CA SER A 240 -15.24 -1.09 21.62
C SER A 240 -13.72 -1.04 21.46
N GLY A 241 -13.17 -1.95 20.65
CA GLY A 241 -11.74 -2.04 20.34
C GLY A 241 -11.38 -3.39 19.72
N ASP A 242 -10.18 -3.48 19.12
CA ASP A 242 -9.62 -4.77 18.69
C ASP A 242 -9.21 -5.58 19.93
N LEU A 243 -10.16 -6.39 20.42
CA LEU A 243 -9.97 -7.16 21.65
C LEU A 243 -9.02 -8.33 21.47
N CYS A 244 -8.81 -8.82 20.24
CA CYS A 244 -7.82 -9.86 19.99
C CYS A 244 -6.39 -9.32 20.13
N SER A 245 -6.18 -8.05 19.78
CA SER A 245 -4.92 -7.35 20.08
C SER A 245 -4.81 -6.94 21.55
N LEU A 246 -5.91 -6.49 22.16
CA LEU A 246 -5.90 -5.98 23.54
C LEU A 246 -5.90 -7.08 24.60
N ALA A 247 -6.45 -8.26 24.31
CA ALA A 247 -6.54 -9.41 25.22
C ALA A 247 -6.14 -10.71 24.49
N PRO A 248 -4.83 -10.98 24.36
CA PRO A 248 -4.33 -12.15 23.65
C PRO A 248 -4.91 -13.45 24.22
N GLY A 249 -5.47 -14.30 23.34
CA GLY A 249 -6.13 -15.55 23.74
C GLY A 249 -7.52 -15.38 24.36
N CYS A 250 -8.08 -14.17 24.32
CA CYS A 250 -9.46 -13.84 24.71
C CYS A 250 -9.79 -14.23 26.15
N ARG A 251 -8.80 -14.03 27.02
CA ARG A 251 -8.94 -14.17 28.46
C ARG A 251 -8.82 -12.79 29.07
N LEU A 252 -9.90 -12.34 29.68
CA LEU A 252 -10.01 -11.04 30.32
C LEU A 252 -10.19 -11.24 31.82
N SER A 253 -10.06 -10.17 32.60
CA SER A 253 -10.55 -10.19 33.97
C SER A 253 -11.13 -8.84 34.37
N VAL A 254 -12.07 -8.86 35.31
CA VAL A 254 -12.70 -7.66 35.86
C VAL A 254 -12.41 -7.60 37.35
N ARG A 255 -11.84 -6.48 37.78
CA ARG A 255 -11.78 -6.12 39.20
C ARG A 255 -13.08 -5.42 39.56
N ILE A 256 -13.79 -5.99 40.53
CA ILE A 256 -15.04 -5.49 41.09
C ILE A 256 -14.68 -4.86 42.43
N GLU A 257 -15.02 -3.59 42.62
CA GLU A 257 -14.77 -2.85 43.86
C GLU A 257 -16.10 -2.32 44.39
N ALA A 258 -16.53 -2.83 45.54
CA ALA A 258 -17.64 -2.29 46.32
C ALA A 258 -17.16 -1.09 47.15
N ASP A 259 -18.09 -0.16 47.40
CA ASP A 259 -17.85 1.12 48.07
C ASP A 259 -16.54 1.82 47.66
N TYR A 260 -16.24 1.85 46.36
CA TYR A 260 -14.95 2.33 45.86
C TYR A 260 -14.64 3.80 46.22
N ASP A 261 -15.67 4.57 46.61
CA ASP A 261 -15.58 5.97 47.03
C ASP A 261 -15.66 6.17 48.55
N GLN A 262 -15.59 5.07 49.33
CA GLN A 262 -15.48 5.06 50.79
C GLN A 262 -16.59 5.87 51.48
N ARG A 263 -17.83 5.68 51.02
CA ARG A 263 -18.98 6.40 51.55
C ARG A 263 -19.66 5.64 52.68
N ILE A 264 -19.64 4.32 52.63
CA ILE A 264 -20.24 3.47 53.64
C ILE A 264 -19.13 3.11 54.60
N CYS A 265 -19.31 3.39 55.89
CA CYS A 265 -18.32 3.00 56.86
C CYS A 265 -18.35 1.49 57.11
N GLU A 266 -17.18 0.85 57.02
CA GLU A 266 -17.05 -0.60 57.09
C GLU A 266 -16.15 -1.10 58.25
N TRP A 267 -16.43 -2.32 58.70
CA TRP A 267 -15.62 -3.02 59.70
C TRP A 267 -14.26 -3.43 59.14
N ASP A 268 -14.27 -4.08 57.99
CA ASP A 268 -13.10 -4.39 57.17
C ASP A 268 -13.25 -3.64 55.84
N GLY A 269 -12.19 -2.98 55.39
CA GLY A 269 -12.16 -2.32 54.08
C GLY A 269 -11.29 -3.08 53.07
N THR A 270 -10.85 -4.29 53.42
CA THR A 270 -9.87 -5.07 52.64
C THR A 270 -10.48 -6.18 51.80
N ASP A 271 -11.76 -6.46 51.96
CA ASP A 271 -12.53 -7.49 51.24
C ASP A 271 -13.62 -6.90 50.31
N ASN A 272 -13.59 -5.59 50.13
CA ASN A 272 -14.43 -4.83 49.21
C ASN A 272 -14.11 -5.10 47.74
N ASP A 273 -12.99 -5.78 47.44
CA ASP A 273 -12.58 -6.05 46.08
C ASP A 273 -12.44 -7.53 45.74
N ARG A 274 -12.90 -7.87 44.54
CA ARG A 274 -12.78 -9.22 43.98
C ARG A 274 -12.32 -9.14 42.54
N CYS A 275 -11.42 -10.03 42.17
CA CYS A 275 -11.07 -10.26 40.78
C CYS A 275 -11.85 -11.44 40.21
N ALA A 276 -12.39 -11.28 39.01
CA ALA A 276 -13.10 -12.33 38.28
C ALA A 276 -12.51 -12.49 36.88
N ASP A 277 -12.15 -13.72 36.52
CA ASP A 277 -11.68 -14.05 35.16
C ASP A 277 -12.89 -14.29 34.25
N ILE A 278 -12.86 -13.70 33.06
CA ILE A 278 -13.89 -13.85 32.03
C ILE A 278 -13.26 -14.54 30.82
N GLU A 279 -13.77 -15.72 30.48
CA GLU A 279 -13.41 -16.43 29.25
C GLU A 279 -14.36 -16.01 28.12
N LEU A 280 -13.88 -15.15 27.23
CA LEU A 280 -14.65 -14.70 26.08
C LEU A 280 -14.50 -15.70 24.93
N ALA A 281 -15.62 -16.16 24.37
CA ALA A 281 -15.64 -16.85 23.09
C ALA A 281 -15.45 -15.82 21.97
N CYS A 282 -14.21 -15.69 21.49
CA CYS A 282 -13.86 -14.75 20.43
C CYS A 282 -13.60 -15.46 19.10
N LEU A 283 -13.99 -14.79 18.02
CA LEU A 283 -13.67 -15.17 16.64
C LEU A 283 -12.84 -14.05 16.02
N ASP A 284 -11.84 -14.42 15.22
CA ASP A 284 -10.99 -13.48 14.47
C ASP A 284 -10.72 -14.08 13.10
N LEU A 285 -11.61 -13.82 12.16
CA LEU A 285 -11.54 -14.31 10.80
C LEU A 285 -10.72 -13.34 9.96
N ALA A 286 -9.81 -13.88 9.15
CA ALA A 286 -8.99 -13.03 8.29
C ALA A 286 -8.49 -13.79 7.06
N PHE A 287 -8.20 -13.04 6.00
CA PHE A 287 -7.43 -13.56 4.86
C PHE A 287 -5.93 -13.63 5.21
N SER A 288 -5.51 -14.74 5.81
CA SER A 288 -4.09 -15.01 6.11
C SER A 288 -3.19 -14.97 4.86
N ASP A 289 -3.68 -15.48 3.73
CA ASP A 289 -3.00 -15.41 2.44
C ASP A 289 -4.00 -15.49 1.27
N VAL A 290 -3.66 -14.80 0.18
CA VAL A 290 -4.46 -14.79 -1.06
C VAL A 290 -3.47 -14.85 -2.22
N SER A 291 -3.55 -15.91 -3.00
CA SER A 291 -2.70 -16.13 -4.17
C SER A 291 -3.53 -16.54 -5.38
N TRP A 292 -2.97 -16.35 -6.57
CA TRP A 292 -3.64 -16.64 -7.83
C TRP A 292 -2.67 -17.06 -8.94
N GLN A 293 -3.18 -17.79 -9.91
CA GLN A 293 -2.49 -18.18 -11.14
C GLN A 293 -3.39 -17.92 -12.34
N CYS A 294 -2.86 -17.21 -13.35
CA CYS A 294 -3.56 -16.95 -14.60
C CYS A 294 -3.24 -18.03 -15.64
N ASP A 295 -4.25 -18.46 -16.39
CA ASP A 295 -4.04 -19.22 -17.63
C ASP A 295 -3.82 -18.28 -18.83
N PRO A 296 -3.36 -18.79 -20.00
CA PRO A 296 -3.17 -17.99 -21.21
C PRO A 296 -4.45 -17.37 -21.78
N ALA A 297 -5.63 -17.91 -21.45
CA ALA A 297 -6.92 -17.39 -21.89
C ALA A 297 -7.45 -16.27 -20.98
N GLY A 298 -6.80 -16.01 -19.84
CA GLY A 298 -7.15 -14.97 -18.87
C GLY A 298 -7.99 -15.46 -17.70
N ALA A 299 -8.28 -16.76 -17.58
CA ALA A 299 -8.97 -17.31 -16.41
C ALA A 299 -8.03 -17.33 -15.20
N ILE A 300 -8.56 -17.01 -14.02
CA ILE A 300 -7.76 -16.87 -12.79
C ILE A 300 -8.13 -18.00 -11.83
N THR A 301 -7.17 -18.84 -11.47
CA THR A 301 -7.31 -19.83 -10.41
C THR A 301 -6.84 -19.23 -9.10
N TRP A 302 -7.76 -19.07 -8.15
CA TRP A 302 -7.56 -18.46 -6.85
C TRP A 302 -7.29 -19.52 -5.79
N THR A 303 -6.41 -19.19 -4.84
CA THR A 303 -6.21 -19.90 -3.58
C THR A 303 -6.34 -18.90 -2.43
N LEU A 304 -7.36 -19.10 -1.61
CA LEU A 304 -7.70 -18.24 -0.47
C LEU A 304 -7.41 -19.01 0.81
N ASN A 305 -6.54 -18.49 1.66
CA ASN A 305 -6.29 -19.05 2.99
C ASN A 305 -6.98 -18.17 4.03
N ILE A 306 -8.04 -18.69 4.62
CA ILE A 306 -8.84 -18.01 5.64
C ILE A 306 -8.48 -18.59 7.00
N SER A 307 -8.03 -17.77 7.92
CA SER A 307 -7.69 -18.15 9.29
C SER A 307 -8.77 -17.72 10.26
N ASN A 308 -8.97 -18.50 11.32
CA ASN A 308 -9.65 -18.09 12.54
C ASN A 308 -8.61 -18.06 13.67
N ALA A 309 -8.14 -16.89 14.07
CA ALA A 309 -7.14 -16.75 15.14
C ALA A 309 -7.77 -16.76 16.56
N GLY A 310 -9.10 -16.71 16.64
CA GLY A 310 -9.85 -16.75 17.89
C GLY A 310 -9.88 -18.11 18.57
N ASN A 311 -10.44 -18.14 19.78
CA ASN A 311 -10.56 -19.34 20.62
C ASN A 311 -11.90 -20.09 20.43
N ALA A 312 -12.85 -19.53 19.69
CA ALA A 312 -14.12 -20.17 19.36
C ALA A 312 -14.11 -20.71 17.91
N ALA A 313 -14.95 -21.71 17.63
CA ALA A 313 -15.12 -22.22 16.26
C ALA A 313 -16.17 -21.37 15.51
N ALA A 314 -15.83 -20.92 14.29
CA ALA A 314 -16.76 -20.24 13.41
C ALA A 314 -17.49 -21.26 12.52
N SER A 315 -18.80 -21.10 12.37
CA SER A 315 -19.61 -21.91 11.47
C SER A 315 -20.36 -21.01 10.50
N ASN A 316 -20.65 -21.54 9.30
CA ASN A 316 -21.44 -20.83 8.30
C ASN A 316 -20.86 -19.48 7.81
N VAL A 317 -19.53 -19.32 7.91
CA VAL A 317 -18.75 -18.14 7.52
C VAL A 317 -18.92 -17.88 6.03
N SER A 318 -19.50 -16.74 5.66
CA SER A 318 -19.67 -16.33 4.26
C SER A 318 -18.37 -15.73 3.71
N ILE A 319 -17.89 -16.24 2.59
CA ILE A 319 -16.74 -15.71 1.86
C ILE A 319 -17.22 -15.31 0.47
N ARG A 320 -17.08 -14.03 0.14
CA ARG A 320 -17.52 -13.46 -1.15
C ARG A 320 -16.39 -12.74 -1.85
N ILE A 321 -16.42 -12.80 -3.17
CA ILE A 321 -15.49 -12.07 -4.03
C ILE A 321 -16.27 -11.33 -5.09
N TYR A 322 -15.97 -10.04 -5.21
CA TYR A 322 -16.53 -9.15 -6.21
C TYR A 322 -15.45 -8.73 -7.20
N ASN A 323 -15.83 -8.62 -8.47
CA ASN A 323 -14.99 -8.03 -9.50
C ASN A 323 -15.11 -6.49 -9.53
N GLU A 324 -14.37 -5.87 -10.44
CA GLU A 324 -14.34 -4.42 -10.70
C GLU A 324 -15.70 -3.76 -11.07
N SER A 325 -16.68 -4.55 -11.51
CA SER A 325 -18.06 -4.10 -11.83
C SER A 325 -19.04 -4.39 -10.67
N PRO A 326 -18.56 -4.28 -9.43
CA PRO A 326 -19.09 -4.93 -8.22
C PRO A 326 -19.93 -6.20 -8.39
N ALA A 327 -19.63 -7.06 -9.37
CA ALA A 327 -20.41 -8.28 -9.58
C ALA A 327 -19.82 -9.43 -8.74
N LEU A 328 -20.69 -10.16 -8.05
CA LEU A 328 -20.32 -11.34 -7.27
C LEU A 328 -19.86 -12.45 -8.22
N ILE A 329 -18.61 -12.90 -8.05
CA ILE A 329 -18.00 -13.95 -8.89
C ILE A 329 -17.74 -15.25 -8.12
N PHE A 330 -17.75 -15.20 -6.79
CA PHE A 330 -17.58 -16.34 -5.92
C PHE A 330 -18.30 -16.12 -4.60
N GLU A 331 -19.01 -17.15 -4.14
CA GLU A 331 -19.57 -17.23 -2.79
C GLU A 331 -19.42 -18.65 -2.26
N ARG A 332 -18.97 -18.78 -1.02
CA ARG A 332 -18.91 -20.05 -0.31
C ARG A 332 -19.14 -19.82 1.17
N ARG A 333 -19.87 -20.73 1.81
CA ARG A 333 -19.94 -20.81 3.26
C ARG A 333 -19.04 -21.93 3.79
N VAL A 334 -18.27 -21.66 4.83
CA VAL A 334 -17.33 -22.61 5.46
C VAL A 334 -17.47 -22.63 6.97
N SER A 335 -16.95 -23.67 7.60
CA SER A 335 -16.74 -23.70 9.05
C SER A 335 -15.24 -23.80 9.31
N ILE A 336 -14.75 -23.02 10.28
CA ILE A 336 -13.33 -22.90 10.59
C ILE A 336 -13.20 -23.09 12.10
N ALA A 337 -12.48 -24.13 12.50
CA ALA A 337 -12.21 -24.40 13.92
C ALA A 337 -11.40 -23.26 14.55
N ALA A 338 -11.42 -23.16 15.88
CA ALA A 338 -10.59 -22.23 16.64
C ALA A 338 -9.10 -22.43 16.31
N GLY A 339 -8.37 -21.34 16.08
CA GLY A 339 -6.95 -21.36 15.73
C GLY A 339 -6.58 -22.01 14.39
N ALA A 340 -7.57 -22.34 13.53
CA ALA A 340 -7.33 -23.09 12.29
C ALA A 340 -7.31 -22.19 11.04
N THR A 341 -6.64 -22.67 9.99
CA THR A 341 -6.68 -22.07 8.65
C THR A 341 -7.28 -23.05 7.66
N THR A 342 -8.23 -22.57 6.86
CA THR A 342 -8.89 -23.32 5.80
C THR A 342 -8.54 -22.73 4.44
N ALA A 343 -8.08 -23.58 3.52
CA ALA A 343 -7.80 -23.19 2.14
C ALA A 343 -9.02 -23.43 1.24
N LEU A 344 -9.37 -22.45 0.42
CA LEU A 344 -10.39 -22.53 -0.62
C LEU A 344 -9.79 -22.24 -1.99
N THR A 345 -10.18 -23.04 -2.98
CA THR A 345 -9.75 -22.84 -4.37
C THR A 345 -10.94 -22.72 -5.31
N PHE A 346 -10.88 -21.78 -6.25
CA PHE A 346 -11.85 -21.68 -7.34
C PHE A 346 -11.23 -21.01 -8.57
N THR A 347 -11.81 -21.24 -9.74
CA THR A 347 -11.38 -20.61 -10.99
C THR A 347 -12.46 -19.63 -11.45
N SER A 348 -12.09 -18.37 -11.70
CA SER A 348 -12.99 -17.34 -12.21
C SER A 348 -13.16 -17.44 -13.74
N ALA A 349 -14.10 -16.65 -14.28
CA ALA A 349 -14.14 -16.40 -15.72
C ALA A 349 -12.84 -15.74 -16.22
N ALA A 350 -12.65 -15.73 -17.54
CA ALA A 350 -11.52 -15.07 -18.18
C ALA A 350 -11.64 -13.54 -18.14
N TYR A 351 -10.55 -12.88 -17.74
CA TYR A 351 -10.41 -11.43 -17.73
C TYR A 351 -9.40 -10.97 -18.80
N PRO A 352 -9.58 -9.78 -19.40
CA PRO A 352 -8.62 -9.21 -20.34
C PRO A 352 -7.18 -9.20 -19.82
N VAL A 353 -6.28 -9.90 -20.53
CA VAL A 353 -4.85 -9.96 -20.20
C VAL A 353 -4.13 -8.62 -20.46
N ALA A 354 -2.92 -8.48 -19.91
CA ALA A 354 -2.05 -7.29 -20.04
C ALA A 354 -2.62 -6.01 -19.41
N ARG A 355 -3.51 -6.17 -18.44
CA ARG A 355 -4.23 -5.09 -17.76
C ARG A 355 -4.43 -5.48 -16.30
N GLU A 356 -4.50 -4.46 -15.44
CA GLU A 356 -4.87 -4.63 -14.04
C GLU A 356 -6.39 -4.78 -13.88
N HIS A 357 -6.76 -5.71 -13.00
CA HIS A 357 -8.12 -5.99 -12.56
C HIS A 357 -8.17 -5.97 -11.04
N THR A 358 -9.12 -5.24 -10.47
CA THR A 358 -9.28 -5.14 -9.03
C THR A 358 -10.40 -6.07 -8.55
N PHE A 359 -10.13 -6.79 -7.46
CA PHE A 359 -11.09 -7.68 -6.82
C PHE A 359 -11.21 -7.32 -5.34
N ARG A 360 -12.44 -7.32 -4.85
CA ARG A 360 -12.77 -7.09 -3.44
C ARG A 360 -13.18 -8.43 -2.82
N LEU A 361 -12.40 -8.90 -1.86
CA LEU A 361 -12.64 -10.12 -1.11
C LEU A 361 -13.14 -9.72 0.27
N VAL A 362 -14.23 -10.32 0.71
CA VAL A 362 -14.84 -10.04 2.01
C VAL A 362 -15.20 -11.35 2.71
N ILE A 363 -14.92 -11.40 3.99
CA ILE A 363 -15.42 -12.38 4.95
C ILE A 363 -16.58 -11.72 5.69
N ASP A 364 -17.64 -12.49 5.88
CA ASP A 364 -18.82 -12.11 6.67
C ASP A 364 -19.35 -10.69 6.42
N GLU A 365 -19.52 -10.31 5.15
CA GLU A 365 -19.96 -8.96 4.74
C GLU A 365 -21.27 -8.48 5.40
N ASN A 366 -22.12 -9.42 5.83
CA ASN A 366 -23.38 -9.13 6.48
C ASN A 366 -23.25 -8.91 8.00
N ASN A 367 -22.07 -9.11 8.57
CA ASN A 367 -21.81 -9.07 10.02
C ASN A 367 -22.75 -10.04 10.77
N GLU A 368 -22.89 -11.27 10.24
CA GLU A 368 -23.69 -12.36 10.84
C GLU A 368 -22.93 -13.06 11.98
N ILE A 369 -21.60 -12.94 11.99
CA ILE A 369 -20.67 -13.56 12.92
C ILE A 369 -19.91 -12.44 13.61
N CYS A 370 -20.06 -12.36 14.92
CA CYS A 370 -19.42 -11.31 15.70
C CYS A 370 -17.94 -11.64 15.96
N GLU A 371 -17.06 -10.72 15.59
CA GLU A 371 -15.61 -10.91 15.68
C GLU A 371 -14.95 -9.93 16.65
N CYS A 372 -13.84 -10.33 17.27
CA CYS A 372 -13.04 -9.43 18.10
C CYS A 372 -12.31 -8.36 17.28
N ASN A 373 -12.10 -8.61 15.99
CA ASN A 373 -11.51 -7.67 15.03
C ASN A 373 -12.14 -7.86 13.64
N GLY A 374 -13.21 -7.13 13.34
CA GLY A 374 -13.79 -7.17 11.98
C GLY A 374 -13.04 -6.35 10.93
N GLN A 375 -11.94 -5.67 11.27
CA GLN A 375 -11.25 -4.77 10.33
C GLN A 375 -10.33 -5.49 9.35
N ASN A 376 -10.03 -6.77 9.58
CA ASN A 376 -9.16 -7.62 8.76
C ASN A 376 -9.96 -8.58 7.84
N ASN A 377 -11.28 -8.44 7.79
CA ASN A 377 -12.20 -9.24 6.98
C ASN A 377 -12.25 -8.87 5.50
N GLU A 378 -11.75 -7.69 5.14
CA GLU A 378 -11.76 -7.19 3.78
C GLU A 378 -10.35 -7.10 3.21
N ARG A 379 -10.19 -7.59 1.98
CA ARG A 379 -8.94 -7.46 1.22
C ARG A 379 -9.24 -7.06 -0.21
N VAL A 380 -8.56 -6.03 -0.69
CA VAL A 380 -8.58 -5.63 -2.10
C VAL A 380 -7.27 -6.09 -2.74
N VAL A 381 -7.39 -6.81 -3.85
CA VAL A 381 -6.23 -7.32 -4.61
C VAL A 381 -6.30 -6.86 -6.05
N THR A 382 -5.14 -6.54 -6.61
CA THR A 382 -4.98 -6.20 -8.03
C THR A 382 -4.28 -7.35 -8.73
N VAL A 383 -4.97 -7.95 -9.70
CA VAL A 383 -4.44 -9.03 -10.54
C VAL A 383 -4.07 -8.44 -11.90
N ASN A 384 -2.86 -8.72 -12.36
CA ASN A 384 -2.45 -8.47 -13.72
C ASN A 384 -2.03 -9.80 -14.35
N CYS A 385 -2.85 -10.33 -15.25
CA CYS A 385 -2.50 -11.53 -15.99
C CYS A 385 -1.56 -11.14 -17.14
N PRO A 386 -0.29 -11.58 -17.13
CA PRO A 386 0.67 -11.17 -18.15
C PRO A 386 0.24 -11.66 -19.53
N PHE A 387 0.55 -10.85 -20.54
CA PHE A 387 0.33 -11.21 -21.93
C PHE A 387 1.22 -12.39 -22.32
N THR A 388 0.65 -13.54 -22.67
CA THR A 388 1.41 -14.72 -23.13
C THR A 388 1.69 -14.65 -24.64
N GLY A 389 2.43 -13.61 -25.05
CA GLY A 389 3.26 -13.59 -26.25
C GLY A 389 2.79 -12.74 -27.45
N GLU A 390 3.63 -11.79 -27.91
CA GLU A 390 3.36 -10.92 -29.06
C GLU A 390 3.54 -11.67 -30.40
N PRO A 391 2.54 -11.71 -31.30
CA PRO A 391 2.67 -12.28 -32.64
C PRO A 391 3.40 -11.28 -33.58
N ARG A 392 4.59 -11.64 -34.07
CA ARG A 392 5.39 -10.78 -34.95
C ARG A 392 5.84 -11.53 -36.20
N LEU A 393 5.33 -11.12 -37.36
CA LEU A 393 5.76 -11.63 -38.66
C LEU A 393 6.89 -10.77 -39.24
N GLU A 394 7.97 -11.44 -39.66
CA GLU A 394 9.07 -10.87 -40.41
C GLU A 394 9.19 -11.59 -41.75
N ILE A 395 9.51 -10.85 -42.82
CA ILE A 395 9.65 -11.40 -44.16
C ILE A 395 10.95 -10.90 -44.80
N LYS A 396 11.63 -11.78 -45.53
CA LYS A 396 12.81 -11.47 -46.33
C LYS A 396 12.65 -12.09 -47.70
N LYS A 397 12.95 -11.32 -48.75
CA LYS A 397 12.82 -11.76 -50.14
C LYS A 397 14.17 -11.69 -50.86
N THR A 398 14.48 -12.74 -51.60
CA THR A 398 15.73 -12.90 -52.35
C THR A 398 15.42 -13.09 -53.83
N CYS A 399 16.13 -12.34 -54.68
CA CYS A 399 15.98 -12.40 -56.13
C CYS A 399 17.11 -13.20 -56.76
N PRO A 400 16.85 -13.78 -57.94
CA PRO A 400 17.90 -14.32 -58.76
C PRO A 400 18.82 -13.19 -59.29
N PRO A 401 20.08 -13.51 -59.65
CA PRO A 401 20.98 -12.58 -60.34
C PRO A 401 20.40 -12.14 -61.70
N ALA A 402 21.03 -11.21 -62.40
CA ALA A 402 20.55 -10.74 -63.71
C ALA A 402 20.29 -11.90 -64.69
N GLN A 403 19.19 -11.81 -65.44
CA GLN A 403 18.69 -12.89 -66.30
C GLN A 403 18.39 -12.42 -67.72
N GLN A 404 18.27 -13.36 -68.66
CA GLN A 404 17.78 -13.07 -70.01
C GLN A 404 16.25 -13.12 -70.10
N PRO A 405 15.60 -12.26 -70.91
CA PRO A 405 14.20 -12.44 -71.30
C PRO A 405 13.93 -13.85 -71.84
N GLY A 406 12.78 -14.44 -71.52
CA GLY A 406 12.41 -15.81 -71.90
C GLY A 406 12.80 -16.91 -70.90
N GLY A 407 13.56 -16.57 -69.84
CA GLY A 407 13.97 -17.52 -68.81
C GLY A 407 12.93 -17.75 -67.69
N ILE A 408 13.16 -18.81 -66.90
CA ILE A 408 12.46 -19.11 -65.65
C ILE A 408 13.35 -18.68 -64.49
N PHE A 409 12.82 -17.88 -63.57
CA PHE A 409 13.57 -17.19 -62.52
C PHE A 409 13.09 -17.64 -61.14
N ARG A 410 14.00 -18.20 -60.34
CA ARG A 410 13.69 -18.70 -58.99
C ARG A 410 13.77 -17.57 -57.96
N PHE A 411 12.67 -17.36 -57.23
CA PHE A 411 12.56 -16.43 -56.12
C PHE A 411 12.42 -17.19 -54.81
N GLU A 412 12.91 -16.58 -53.73
CA GLU A 412 12.79 -17.12 -52.37
C GLU A 412 12.22 -16.05 -51.43
N ILE A 413 11.28 -16.46 -50.58
CA ILE A 413 10.71 -15.67 -49.50
C ILE A 413 10.85 -16.47 -48.21
N GLU A 414 11.62 -15.93 -47.26
CA GLU A 414 11.69 -16.43 -45.89
C GLU A 414 10.67 -15.66 -45.06
N VAL A 415 9.78 -16.38 -44.37
CA VAL A 415 8.84 -15.83 -43.40
C VAL A 415 9.17 -16.39 -42.01
N ARG A 416 9.18 -15.53 -41.00
CA ARG A 416 9.50 -15.88 -39.62
C ARG A 416 8.48 -15.32 -38.65
N ASN A 417 8.02 -16.14 -37.72
CA ASN A 417 7.36 -15.67 -36.51
C ASN A 417 8.43 -15.36 -35.46
N SER A 418 8.89 -14.11 -35.38
CA SER A 418 9.87 -13.66 -34.38
C SER A 418 9.22 -13.31 -33.03
N GLY A 419 7.89 -13.46 -32.96
CA GLY A 419 7.08 -13.27 -31.78
C GLY A 419 7.15 -14.43 -30.79
N SER A 420 6.58 -14.22 -29.61
CA SER A 420 6.46 -15.21 -28.54
C SER A 420 5.10 -15.91 -28.50
N GLY A 421 4.16 -15.54 -29.37
CA GLY A 421 2.85 -16.19 -29.55
C GLY A 421 2.73 -16.89 -30.91
N ASP A 422 1.88 -17.93 -30.98
CA ASP A 422 1.54 -18.62 -32.23
C ASP A 422 0.72 -17.72 -33.17
N ILE A 423 0.89 -17.91 -34.49
CA ILE A 423 0.12 -17.21 -35.53
C ILE A 423 -0.57 -18.23 -36.43
N ASP A 424 -1.89 -18.16 -36.50
CA ASP A 424 -2.74 -18.95 -37.36
C ASP A 424 -2.99 -18.23 -38.71
N ASP A 425 -3.45 -18.99 -39.70
CA ASP A 425 -3.82 -18.50 -41.04
C ASP A 425 -2.76 -17.62 -41.71
N VAL A 426 -1.47 -17.95 -41.58
CA VAL A 426 -0.39 -17.18 -42.21
C VAL A 426 -0.50 -17.30 -43.74
N GLN A 427 -0.43 -16.16 -44.42
CA GLN A 427 -0.43 -16.01 -45.87
C GLN A 427 0.70 -15.10 -46.32
N ILE A 428 1.26 -15.38 -47.50
CA ILE A 428 2.25 -14.51 -48.16
C ILE A 428 1.59 -13.92 -49.41
N GLU A 429 1.62 -12.60 -49.54
CA GLU A 429 1.22 -11.88 -50.75
C GLU A 429 2.46 -11.34 -51.47
N ASP A 430 2.58 -11.53 -52.78
CA ASP A 430 3.62 -10.94 -53.63
C ASP A 430 3.02 -10.25 -54.85
N ILE A 431 3.34 -8.97 -55.03
CA ILE A 431 2.81 -8.14 -56.12
C ILE A 431 3.82 -8.12 -57.26
N LEU A 432 3.46 -8.70 -58.40
CA LEU A 432 4.31 -8.80 -59.58
C LEU A 432 4.22 -7.56 -60.48
N PRO A 433 5.36 -7.01 -60.94
CA PRO A 433 5.37 -6.02 -62.01
C PRO A 433 5.20 -6.70 -63.38
N GLN A 434 4.50 -6.06 -64.30
CA GLN A 434 4.56 -6.48 -65.71
C GLN A 434 5.99 -6.30 -66.25
N PRO A 435 6.50 -7.20 -67.12
CA PRO A 435 5.79 -8.31 -67.78
C PRO A 435 5.96 -9.68 -67.08
N LEU A 436 6.36 -9.75 -65.80
CA LEU A 436 6.62 -11.02 -65.12
C LEU A 436 5.34 -11.81 -64.87
N GLN A 437 5.40 -13.12 -65.11
CA GLN A 437 4.29 -14.05 -64.92
C GLN A 437 4.69 -15.19 -63.99
N TYR A 438 3.76 -15.69 -63.20
CA TYR A 438 3.98 -16.85 -62.35
C TYR A 438 4.13 -18.14 -63.18
N ALA A 439 5.09 -18.99 -62.84
CA ALA A 439 5.23 -20.33 -63.43
C ALA A 439 4.37 -21.34 -62.65
N ALA A 440 3.28 -21.83 -63.24
CA ALA A 440 2.39 -22.81 -62.62
C ALA A 440 3.13 -24.08 -62.15
N GLY A 441 2.78 -24.58 -60.97
CA GLY A 441 3.39 -25.76 -60.34
C GLY A 441 4.79 -25.54 -59.77
N SER A 442 5.27 -24.30 -59.66
CA SER A 442 6.64 -24.00 -59.22
C SER A 442 6.81 -23.75 -57.72
N SER A 443 5.71 -23.67 -56.96
CA SER A 443 5.75 -23.31 -55.54
C SER A 443 6.17 -24.47 -54.65
N THR A 444 7.15 -24.24 -53.78
CA THR A 444 7.52 -25.16 -52.69
C THR A 444 7.66 -24.42 -51.37
N LEU A 445 7.24 -25.04 -50.27
CA LEU A 445 7.45 -24.57 -48.90
C LEU A 445 8.38 -25.56 -48.21
N ASP A 446 9.52 -25.09 -47.73
CA ASP A 446 10.58 -25.92 -47.13
C ASP A 446 10.96 -27.14 -48.00
N GLY A 447 10.98 -26.93 -49.32
CA GLY A 447 11.32 -27.96 -50.31
C GLY A 447 10.18 -28.94 -50.66
N LYS A 448 8.99 -28.80 -50.09
CA LYS A 448 7.79 -29.61 -50.45
C LYS A 448 6.87 -28.82 -51.36
N ALA A 449 6.34 -29.45 -52.40
CA ALA A 449 5.36 -28.81 -53.29
C ALA A 449 4.11 -28.38 -52.51
N ILE A 450 3.65 -27.15 -52.75
CA ILE A 450 2.40 -26.60 -52.22
C ILE A 450 1.48 -26.19 -53.37
N ALA A 451 0.22 -25.85 -53.07
CA ALA A 451 -0.69 -25.32 -54.07
C ALA A 451 -0.15 -24.02 -54.69
N ASP A 452 -0.47 -23.82 -55.97
CA ASP A 452 -0.18 -22.57 -56.68
C ASP A 452 -0.89 -21.38 -56.00
N PRO A 453 -0.32 -20.16 -56.10
CA PRO A 453 -0.92 -18.98 -55.49
C PRO A 453 -2.27 -18.64 -56.10
N ASP A 454 -3.15 -18.07 -55.29
CA ASP A 454 -4.35 -17.41 -55.79
C ASP A 454 -3.93 -16.08 -56.48
N GLY A 455 -4.52 -15.79 -57.66
CA GLY A 455 -4.28 -14.55 -58.41
C GLY A 455 -3.15 -14.59 -59.45
N THR A 456 -3.02 -13.54 -60.26
CA THR A 456 -2.03 -13.46 -61.36
C THR A 456 -1.08 -12.26 -61.24
N THR A 457 -1.56 -11.15 -60.68
CA THR A 457 -0.75 -9.95 -60.39
C THR A 457 -0.36 -9.88 -58.92
N VAL A 458 -1.31 -10.19 -58.03
CA VAL A 458 -1.05 -10.39 -56.60
C VAL A 458 -1.13 -11.87 -56.38
N LEU A 459 0.00 -12.49 -56.05
CA LEU A 459 0.10 -13.91 -55.78
C LEU A 459 -0.07 -14.14 -54.28
N THR A 460 -1.04 -14.96 -53.88
CA THR A 460 -1.30 -15.26 -52.46
C THR A 460 -1.10 -16.75 -52.16
N TRP A 461 -0.14 -17.07 -51.29
CA TRP A 461 0.09 -18.43 -50.78
C TRP A 461 -0.41 -18.59 -49.35
N LYS A 462 -1.04 -19.74 -49.06
CA LYS A 462 -1.46 -20.12 -47.69
C LYS A 462 -0.37 -20.96 -47.03
N ILE A 463 0.24 -20.42 -45.99
CA ILE A 463 1.31 -21.07 -45.21
C ILE A 463 0.72 -21.86 -44.03
N GLY A 464 -0.35 -21.35 -43.42
CA GLY A 464 -1.03 -22.01 -42.30
C GLY A 464 -0.50 -21.57 -40.94
N LYS A 465 -0.51 -22.47 -39.94
CA LYS A 465 -0.09 -22.15 -38.57
C LYS A 465 1.44 -22.08 -38.45
N MET A 466 1.95 -21.01 -37.84
CA MET A 466 3.35 -20.82 -37.47
C MET A 466 3.50 -20.68 -35.95
N THR A 467 4.21 -21.61 -35.31
CA THR A 467 4.49 -21.52 -33.88
C THR A 467 5.49 -20.41 -33.56
N ALA A 468 5.53 -19.93 -32.32
CA ALA A 468 6.52 -18.95 -31.88
C ALA A 468 7.96 -19.38 -32.26
N GLY A 469 8.74 -18.47 -32.84
CA GLY A 469 10.11 -18.70 -33.27
C GLY A 469 10.30 -19.51 -34.57
N SER A 470 9.24 -20.03 -35.19
CA SER A 470 9.33 -20.81 -36.43
C SER A 470 9.62 -19.93 -37.66
N SER A 471 10.31 -20.52 -38.65
CA SER A 471 10.56 -19.93 -39.96
C SER A 471 10.21 -20.93 -41.06
N HIS A 472 9.72 -20.42 -42.19
CA HIS A 472 9.49 -21.18 -43.42
C HIS A 472 10.08 -20.47 -44.63
N ILE A 473 10.53 -21.24 -45.62
CA ILE A 473 11.07 -20.73 -46.88
C ILE A 473 10.14 -21.13 -48.02
N LEU A 474 9.47 -20.14 -48.60
CA LEU A 474 8.71 -20.26 -49.84
C LEU A 474 9.63 -20.03 -51.03
N VAL A 475 9.63 -20.97 -51.96
CA VAL A 475 10.36 -20.88 -53.24
C VAL A 475 9.35 -20.96 -54.36
N TYR A 476 9.46 -20.10 -55.36
CA TYR A 476 8.59 -20.11 -56.54
C TYR A 476 9.34 -19.57 -57.76
N SER A 477 8.80 -19.80 -58.96
CA SER A 477 9.41 -19.33 -60.19
C SER A 477 8.53 -18.36 -60.96
N LEU A 478 9.16 -17.35 -61.56
CA LEU A 478 8.53 -16.42 -62.50
C LEU A 478 9.11 -16.58 -63.90
N ILE A 479 8.35 -16.20 -64.92
CA ILE A 479 8.73 -16.20 -66.32
C ILE A 479 8.69 -14.77 -66.83
N ALA A 480 9.75 -14.32 -67.48
CA ALA A 480 9.66 -13.14 -68.35
C ALA A 480 9.37 -13.57 -69.79
N PRO A 481 8.41 -12.95 -70.48
CA PRO A 481 8.24 -13.11 -71.92
C PRO A 481 9.56 -12.87 -72.66
N ALA A 482 9.80 -13.60 -73.76
CA ALA A 482 11.03 -13.49 -74.54
C ALA A 482 11.20 -12.10 -75.20
N ASP A 483 10.09 -11.40 -75.42
CA ASP A 483 10.03 -10.05 -75.95
C ASP A 483 10.12 -8.96 -74.87
N ALA A 484 10.22 -9.32 -73.59
CA ALA A 484 10.34 -8.36 -72.49
C ALA A 484 11.51 -7.39 -72.73
N ASP A 485 11.25 -6.11 -72.42
CA ASP A 485 12.26 -5.07 -72.51
C ASP A 485 13.36 -5.30 -71.45
N PRO A 486 14.64 -5.06 -71.77
CA PRO A 486 15.69 -5.01 -70.77
C PRO A 486 15.37 -3.92 -69.73
N GLY A 487 15.49 -4.24 -68.45
CA GLY A 487 15.10 -3.31 -67.40
C GLY A 487 15.12 -3.92 -66.00
N ARG A 488 14.88 -3.06 -65.01
CA ARG A 488 14.78 -3.44 -63.59
C ARG A 488 13.31 -3.63 -63.23
N TYR A 489 12.95 -4.84 -62.80
CA TYR A 489 11.58 -5.21 -62.43
C TYR A 489 11.54 -5.60 -60.96
N CYS A 490 10.78 -4.85 -60.16
CA CYS A 490 10.70 -5.04 -58.71
C CYS A 490 9.34 -5.61 -58.29
N ASN A 491 9.34 -6.73 -57.58
CA ASN A 491 8.16 -7.26 -56.90
C ASN A 491 8.23 -7.00 -55.39
N GLN A 492 7.07 -6.84 -54.77
CA GLN A 492 6.92 -6.49 -53.36
C GLN A 492 6.07 -7.53 -52.63
N ALA A 493 6.62 -8.13 -51.57
CA ALA A 493 5.95 -9.15 -50.78
C ALA A 493 5.68 -8.70 -49.33
N ARG A 494 4.64 -9.28 -48.71
CA ARG A 494 4.32 -9.17 -47.28
C ARG A 494 3.70 -10.46 -46.75
N ALA A 495 3.78 -10.68 -45.44
CA ALA A 495 3.09 -11.75 -44.75
C ALA A 495 1.94 -11.20 -43.88
N LEU A 496 0.84 -11.94 -43.83
CA LEU A 496 -0.37 -11.63 -43.06
C LEU A 496 -0.74 -12.86 -42.23
N GLY A 497 -1.26 -12.68 -41.02
CA GLY A 497 -1.77 -13.77 -40.19
C GLY A 497 -2.67 -13.28 -39.07
N ARG A 498 -3.22 -14.21 -38.29
CA ARG A 498 -4.02 -13.90 -37.10
C ARG A 498 -3.43 -14.61 -35.89
N ALA A 499 -3.33 -13.87 -34.80
CA ALA A 499 -3.01 -14.46 -33.52
C ALA A 499 -4.19 -15.31 -33.00
N VAL A 500 -3.90 -16.19 -32.03
CA VAL A 500 -4.92 -17.04 -31.37
C VAL A 500 -6.04 -16.20 -30.74
N ASP A 501 -5.75 -14.96 -30.32
CA ASP A 501 -6.71 -14.00 -29.77
C ASP A 501 -7.49 -13.19 -30.83
N GLY A 502 -7.30 -13.49 -32.12
CA GLY A 502 -7.99 -12.86 -33.25
C GLY A 502 -7.37 -11.56 -33.78
N ARG A 503 -6.32 -11.03 -33.13
CA ARG A 503 -5.62 -9.84 -33.64
C ARG A 503 -4.87 -10.15 -34.93
N ARG A 504 -4.84 -9.17 -35.84
CA ARG A 504 -4.08 -9.28 -37.10
C ARG A 504 -2.59 -9.01 -36.85
N SER A 505 -1.74 -9.81 -37.48
CA SER A 505 -0.29 -9.56 -37.57
C SER A 505 0.07 -9.38 -39.04
N GLU A 506 0.80 -8.32 -39.38
CA GLU A 506 1.26 -8.01 -40.73
C GLU A 506 2.76 -7.67 -40.67
N SER A 507 3.53 -8.23 -41.60
CA SER A 507 4.95 -7.89 -41.73
C SER A 507 5.14 -6.59 -42.49
N GLU A 508 6.28 -5.93 -42.28
CA GLU A 508 6.76 -4.91 -43.21
C GLU A 508 6.90 -5.48 -44.63
N LYS A 509 6.71 -4.63 -45.64
CA LYS A 509 6.85 -5.05 -47.04
C LYS A 509 8.32 -5.19 -47.40
N THR A 510 8.67 -6.27 -48.09
CA THR A 510 10.02 -6.47 -48.64
C THR A 510 9.98 -6.38 -50.16
N THR A 511 10.91 -5.64 -50.74
CA THR A 511 11.00 -5.44 -52.19
C THR A 511 12.25 -6.09 -52.72
N CYS A 512 12.12 -6.78 -53.85
CA CYS A 512 13.25 -7.36 -54.53
C CYS A 512 13.14 -7.09 -56.04
N CYS A 513 14.28 -6.83 -56.70
CA CYS A 513 14.29 -6.46 -58.11
C CYS A 513 15.22 -7.36 -58.92
N ILE A 514 14.71 -7.87 -60.03
CA ILE A 514 15.52 -8.54 -61.05
C ILE A 514 15.91 -7.56 -62.14
N ILE A 515 17.01 -7.86 -62.84
CA ILE A 515 17.45 -7.12 -64.02
C ILE A 515 17.38 -8.07 -65.22
N LEU A 516 16.57 -7.71 -66.22
CA LEU A 516 16.56 -8.40 -67.50
C LEU A 516 17.59 -7.79 -68.44
N ARG A 517 18.47 -8.62 -69.01
CA ARG A 517 19.51 -8.24 -69.98
C ARG A 517 19.37 -9.08 -71.25
N ARG A 518 19.41 -8.46 -72.43
CA ARG A 518 19.65 -9.22 -73.67
C ARG A 518 21.16 -9.39 -73.83
N GLU A 519 21.64 -10.62 -73.93
CA GLU A 519 23.00 -10.85 -74.42
C GLU A 519 23.06 -10.41 -75.90
N ALA A 520 24.01 -9.55 -76.22
CA ALA A 520 24.29 -9.17 -77.60
C ALA A 520 24.99 -10.36 -78.29
N ALA A 521 24.20 -11.30 -78.81
CA ALA A 521 24.71 -12.29 -79.74
C ALA A 521 24.99 -11.59 -81.09
N GLY A 522 26.27 -11.28 -81.34
CA GLY A 522 26.81 -11.00 -82.66
C GLY A 522 26.37 -9.68 -83.31
N CYS A 523 27.15 -8.62 -83.11
CA CYS A 523 27.32 -7.62 -84.16
C CYS A 523 28.77 -7.12 -84.13
N CYS A 524 29.61 -7.70 -84.98
CA CYS A 524 30.92 -7.16 -85.28
C CYS A 524 30.74 -5.92 -86.14
N LEU A 525 30.87 -4.72 -85.55
CA LEU A 525 31.30 -3.56 -86.32
C LEU A 525 32.80 -3.68 -86.52
N VAL A 526 33.20 -4.13 -87.71
CA VAL A 526 34.58 -4.00 -88.17
C VAL A 526 34.85 -2.51 -88.35
N ILE A 527 35.63 -1.92 -87.44
CA ILE A 527 36.16 -0.57 -87.63
C ILE A 527 37.29 -0.70 -88.65
N GLU A 528 37.02 -0.33 -89.91
CA GLU A 528 38.11 0.00 -90.84
C GLU A 528 38.83 1.23 -90.30
N GLU A 529 40.14 1.09 -90.05
CA GLU A 529 41.04 2.19 -89.76
C GLU A 529 40.96 3.23 -90.89
N ARG A 530 40.29 4.35 -90.65
CA ARG A 530 40.50 5.59 -91.40
C ARG A 530 41.06 6.64 -90.46
N PRO A 531 42.21 7.26 -90.77
CA PRO A 531 42.69 8.42 -90.04
C PRO A 531 41.76 9.59 -90.37
N MET A 532 40.92 9.99 -89.41
CA MET A 532 40.14 11.23 -89.56
C MET A 532 41.06 12.41 -89.33
N GLY A 533 41.15 13.27 -90.34
CA GLY A 533 41.98 14.46 -90.35
C GLY A 533 41.53 15.56 -89.38
N PHE A 534 42.50 16.40 -89.04
CA PHE A 534 42.42 17.54 -88.14
C PHE A 534 41.35 18.56 -88.57
N ALA A 535 40.47 18.95 -87.64
CA ALA A 535 39.67 20.16 -87.73
C ALA A 535 40.16 21.16 -86.66
N GLN A 536 40.65 22.32 -87.12
CA GLN A 536 41.15 23.40 -86.28
C GLN A 536 40.03 24.45 -86.11
N TYR A 537 39.62 24.74 -84.88
CA TYR A 537 38.68 25.82 -84.55
C TYR A 537 39.37 26.89 -83.67
N PRO A 538 39.52 28.16 -84.10
CA PRO A 538 40.34 29.12 -83.38
C PRO A 538 39.71 29.84 -82.17
N GLU A 539 38.47 29.55 -81.75
CA GLU A 539 37.76 30.43 -80.78
C GLU A 539 37.11 29.75 -79.55
N LEU A 540 37.53 28.54 -79.15
CA LEU A 540 37.03 27.91 -77.91
C LEU A 540 38.17 27.54 -76.95
N ALA A 541 38.03 27.94 -75.69
CA ALA A 541 39.01 27.76 -74.61
C ALA A 541 38.87 26.41 -73.88
N LEU A 542 38.70 25.30 -74.61
CA LEU A 542 38.75 23.94 -74.07
C LEU A 542 39.60 23.08 -75.00
N ALA A 543 40.82 22.75 -74.53
CA ALA A 543 41.78 21.94 -75.25
C ALA A 543 41.47 20.43 -75.10
N TYR A 544 41.35 19.76 -76.25
CA TYR A 544 41.61 18.34 -76.57
C TYR A 544 41.58 17.30 -75.43
N ILE A 545 40.63 16.36 -75.51
CA ILE A 545 40.68 15.07 -74.82
C ILE A 545 40.70 13.98 -75.89
N GLU A 546 41.81 13.24 -76.01
CA GLU A 546 41.84 11.94 -76.71
C GLU A 546 41.83 10.83 -75.65
N PRO A 547 40.67 10.20 -75.38
CA PRO A 547 40.63 9.06 -74.49
C PRO A 547 40.90 7.76 -75.27
N TYR A 548 41.89 6.99 -74.81
CA TYR A 548 42.14 5.62 -75.29
C TYR A 548 41.22 4.64 -74.53
N PHE A 549 40.38 3.90 -75.24
CA PHE A 549 39.45 2.93 -74.64
C PHE A 549 39.79 1.50 -75.05
N HIS A 550 39.85 0.59 -74.08
CA HIS A 550 40.12 -0.83 -74.33
C HIS A 550 38.86 -1.68 -74.53
N THR A 551 37.66 -1.13 -74.28
CA THR A 551 36.37 -1.82 -74.52
C THR A 551 35.30 -0.87 -75.06
N GLU A 552 34.39 -1.40 -75.88
CA GLU A 552 33.22 -0.66 -76.43
C GLU A 552 32.37 -0.04 -75.31
N LYS A 553 32.20 -0.77 -74.21
CA LYS A 553 31.41 -0.34 -73.04
C LYS A 553 32.00 0.90 -72.37
N ALA A 554 33.32 1.02 -72.28
CA ALA A 554 34.00 2.20 -71.75
C ALA A 554 33.86 3.42 -72.68
N MET A 555 33.99 3.22 -73.99
CA MET A 555 33.82 4.28 -74.99
C MET A 555 32.42 4.90 -74.93
N PHE A 556 31.36 4.08 -75.03
CA PHE A 556 29.98 4.58 -75.05
C PHE A 556 29.55 5.26 -73.73
N THR A 557 30.04 4.77 -72.59
CA THR A 557 29.72 5.32 -71.27
C THR A 557 30.33 6.71 -71.06
N SER A 558 31.61 6.90 -71.44
CA SER A 558 32.29 8.20 -71.33
C SER A 558 31.71 9.25 -72.26
N TYR A 559 31.37 8.86 -73.48
CA TYR A 559 30.79 9.74 -74.50
C TYR A 559 29.38 10.23 -74.12
N ALA A 560 28.57 9.39 -73.45
CA ALA A 560 27.27 9.79 -72.91
C ALA A 560 27.38 10.69 -71.66
N ALA A 561 28.34 10.41 -70.77
CA ALA A 561 28.56 11.20 -69.55
C ALA A 561 29.10 12.62 -69.82
N LEU A 562 29.85 12.80 -70.91
CA LEU A 562 30.46 14.08 -71.32
C LEU A 562 29.61 14.86 -72.34
N HIS A 563 28.38 14.42 -72.66
CA HIS A 563 27.51 15.04 -73.66
C HIS A 563 28.12 15.19 -75.08
N LEU A 564 29.18 14.43 -75.39
CA LEU A 564 29.95 14.59 -76.62
C LEU A 564 29.16 14.23 -77.90
N TRP A 565 28.04 13.50 -77.78
CA TRP A 565 27.17 13.17 -78.91
C TRP A 565 26.24 14.30 -79.36
N GLU A 566 26.03 15.33 -78.55
CA GLU A 566 25.08 16.41 -78.90
C GLU A 566 25.64 17.39 -79.94
N ASN A 567 26.97 17.39 -80.15
CA ASN A 567 27.66 18.26 -81.09
C ASN A 567 28.29 17.54 -82.29
N VAL A 568 27.97 16.26 -82.52
CA VAL A 568 28.42 15.54 -83.71
C VAL A 568 27.38 15.71 -84.81
N ASP A 569 27.72 16.49 -85.85
CA ASP A 569 26.93 16.57 -87.08
C ASP A 569 27.02 15.24 -87.83
N PHE A 570 26.07 14.35 -87.57
CA PHE A 570 25.88 13.16 -88.40
C PHE A 570 25.16 13.57 -89.68
N GLU A 571 25.79 13.37 -90.85
CA GLU A 571 25.16 13.66 -92.14
C GLU A 571 23.76 13.03 -92.24
N LYS A 572 22.84 13.75 -92.90
CA LYS A 572 21.42 13.43 -93.10
C LYS A 572 21.22 11.95 -93.47
N GLY A 573 20.75 11.14 -92.51
CA GLY A 573 20.30 9.76 -92.75
C GLY A 573 20.53 8.74 -91.62
N SER A 574 21.25 9.07 -90.55
CA SER A 574 21.62 8.06 -89.53
C SER A 574 20.91 8.24 -88.17
N LEU A 575 20.28 7.16 -87.72
CA LEU A 575 19.72 6.85 -86.39
C LEU A 575 18.42 7.58 -85.98
N PRO A 576 17.26 6.87 -85.96
CA PRO A 576 15.98 7.38 -85.44
C PRO A 576 16.07 7.79 -83.96
N ASP A 577 15.27 8.78 -83.54
CA ASP A 577 15.28 9.34 -82.18
C ASP A 577 15.09 8.30 -81.06
N PHE A 578 14.34 7.24 -81.31
CA PHE A 578 14.17 6.15 -80.33
C PHE A 578 15.46 5.34 -80.11
N VAL A 579 16.35 5.26 -81.10
CA VAL A 579 17.66 4.60 -80.95
C VAL A 579 18.62 5.50 -80.17
N ARG A 580 18.51 6.82 -80.34
CA ARG A 580 19.22 7.82 -79.53
C ARG A 580 18.81 7.74 -78.06
N GLU A 581 17.51 7.65 -77.77
CA GLU A 581 17.01 7.43 -76.41
C GLU A 581 17.43 6.06 -75.85
N ARG A 582 17.36 4.98 -76.65
CA ARG A 582 17.81 3.65 -76.21
C ARG A 582 19.30 3.63 -75.90
N LEU A 583 20.14 4.30 -76.68
CA LEU A 583 21.57 4.41 -76.42
C LEU A 583 21.87 5.28 -75.19
N LYS A 584 21.13 6.38 -74.99
CA LYS A 584 21.21 7.19 -73.76
C LYS A 584 20.83 6.37 -72.52
N ASN A 585 19.73 5.61 -72.58
CA ASN A 585 19.28 4.74 -71.48
C ASN A 585 20.24 3.57 -71.23
N TYR A 586 20.81 2.99 -72.30
CA TYR A 586 21.85 1.96 -72.20
C TYR A 586 23.11 2.51 -71.53
N ALA A 587 23.55 3.71 -71.87
CA ALA A 587 24.70 4.34 -71.22
C ALA A 587 24.42 4.70 -69.75
N LEU A 588 23.24 5.24 -69.44
CA LEU A 588 22.85 5.58 -68.07
C LEU A 588 22.79 4.35 -67.16
N ALA A 589 22.20 3.24 -67.64
CA ALA A 589 22.16 1.97 -66.90
C ALA A 589 23.56 1.41 -66.63
N ASN A 590 24.52 1.62 -67.54
CA ASN A 590 25.91 1.21 -67.35
C ASN A 590 26.67 2.12 -66.36
N VAL A 591 26.38 3.42 -66.31
CA VAL A 591 26.92 4.34 -65.28
C VAL A 591 26.39 3.98 -63.89
N GLU A 592 25.10 3.67 -63.78
CA GLU A 592 24.49 3.24 -62.52
C GLU A 592 25.01 1.87 -62.05
N GLU A 593 25.27 0.95 -62.98
CA GLU A 593 25.92 -0.34 -62.71
C GLU A 593 27.35 -0.15 -62.16
N LEU A 594 28.16 0.72 -62.79
CA LEU A 594 29.51 1.05 -62.33
C LEU A 594 29.51 1.74 -60.96
N TYR A 595 28.57 2.66 -60.71
CA TYR A 595 28.41 3.32 -59.42
C TYR A 595 28.02 2.32 -58.31
N PHE A 596 27.08 1.41 -58.61
CA PHE A 596 26.64 0.37 -57.66
C PHE A 596 27.74 -0.64 -57.34
N GLN A 597 28.50 -1.11 -58.35
CA GLN A 597 29.64 -2.02 -58.15
C GLN A 597 30.78 -1.35 -57.35
N SER A 598 30.99 -0.04 -57.52
CA SER A 598 31.98 0.72 -56.76
C SER A 598 31.66 0.82 -55.25
N ARG A 599 30.37 0.91 -54.88
CA ARG A 599 29.93 0.91 -53.47
C ARG A 599 30.12 -0.44 -52.78
N LEU A 600 30.19 -1.52 -53.56
CA LEU A 600 30.35 -2.90 -53.09
C LEU A 600 31.81 -3.38 -53.13
N GLY A 601 32.75 -2.58 -53.65
CA GLY A 601 34.19 -2.91 -53.66
C GLY A 601 34.61 -3.98 -54.68
N LEU A 602 33.81 -4.23 -55.72
CA LEU A 602 34.10 -5.24 -56.74
C LEU A 602 35.02 -4.69 -57.84
N THR A 603 35.99 -5.48 -58.31
CA THR A 603 36.91 -5.13 -59.40
C THR A 603 36.36 -5.59 -60.76
N LEU A 604 36.52 -4.76 -61.81
CA LEU A 604 36.19 -5.13 -63.19
C LEU A 604 37.23 -6.13 -63.75
N PRO A 605 36.85 -7.03 -64.69
CA PRO A 605 37.67 -8.19 -65.05
C PRO A 605 39.02 -7.93 -65.76
N ASP A 606 39.41 -6.69 -66.04
CA ASP A 606 40.61 -6.39 -66.84
C ASP A 606 41.46 -5.17 -66.40
N GLY A 607 41.18 -4.55 -65.25
CA GLY A 607 42.22 -3.86 -64.46
C GLY A 607 43.00 -2.66 -65.05
N SER A 608 42.63 -2.06 -66.19
CA SER A 608 43.31 -0.86 -66.71
C SER A 608 42.40 0.13 -67.45
N LEU A 609 42.20 1.31 -66.85
CA LEU A 609 41.70 2.52 -67.52
C LEU A 609 42.67 3.67 -67.25
N TRP A 610 43.09 4.41 -68.29
CA TRP A 610 44.02 5.54 -68.20
C TRP A 610 43.34 6.83 -68.68
N LEU A 611 43.57 7.94 -67.97
CA LEU A 611 43.15 9.29 -68.36
C LEU A 611 44.38 10.23 -68.37
N SER A 612 44.52 11.01 -69.44
CA SER A 612 45.48 12.10 -69.56
C SER A 612 44.79 13.42 -69.22
N TYR A 613 45.42 14.24 -68.38
CA TYR A 613 44.99 15.61 -68.12
C TYR A 613 46.18 16.56 -68.35
N ALA A 614 45.97 17.66 -69.05
CA ALA A 614 46.95 18.75 -69.12
C ALA A 614 46.82 19.62 -67.85
N GLY A 615 47.87 19.65 -67.03
CA GLY A 615 47.93 20.45 -65.80
C GLY A 615 48.55 21.83 -66.02
N ASP A 616 47.99 22.82 -65.32
CA ASP A 616 48.39 24.22 -65.06
C ASP A 616 48.94 25.10 -66.21
N TYR A 617 48.37 26.32 -66.29
CA TYR A 617 48.65 27.42 -67.22
C TYR A 617 50.12 27.50 -67.68
N PRO A 618 50.43 27.46 -69.00
CA PRO A 618 51.81 27.51 -69.43
C PRO A 618 52.32 28.95 -69.47
N GLN A 619 53.47 29.20 -68.82
CA GLN A 619 54.22 30.45 -69.00
C GLN A 619 54.93 30.45 -70.36
N LYS A 620 54.90 31.62 -71.01
CA LYS A 620 55.43 31.85 -72.36
C LYS A 620 56.93 32.13 -72.29
N GLU A 621 57.75 31.17 -72.72
CA GLU A 621 59.14 31.42 -73.09
C GLU A 621 59.34 31.26 -74.61
N SER A 622 60.26 32.05 -75.16
CA SER A 622 60.44 32.26 -76.59
C SER A 622 60.85 30.97 -77.31
N GLY A 623 59.89 30.32 -77.99
CA GLY A 623 60.18 29.21 -78.89
C GLY A 623 59.11 28.14 -79.04
N GLY A 624 58.04 28.14 -78.24
CA GLY A 624 56.89 27.24 -78.41
C GLY A 624 56.39 26.60 -77.12
N TRP A 625 55.11 26.24 -77.10
CA TRP A 625 54.45 25.54 -76.00
C TRP A 625 54.98 24.09 -75.91
N LYS A 626 55.46 23.66 -74.74
CA LYS A 626 55.71 22.22 -74.48
C LYS A 626 54.49 21.60 -73.80
N GLU A 627 53.88 20.62 -74.45
CA GLU A 627 52.91 19.72 -73.83
C GLU A 627 53.56 18.94 -72.68
N LYS A 628 52.97 18.99 -71.48
CA LYS A 628 53.25 18.07 -70.39
C LYS A 628 52.04 17.14 -70.24
N ASN A 629 52.05 16.03 -70.98
CA ASN A 629 51.07 14.96 -70.78
C ASN A 629 51.46 14.17 -69.52
N THR A 630 50.55 14.09 -68.54
CA THR A 630 50.76 13.26 -67.34
C THR A 630 49.68 12.17 -67.31
N MET A 631 50.08 10.90 -67.45
CA MET A 631 49.18 9.76 -67.33
C MET A 631 48.95 9.41 -65.85
N ARG A 632 47.70 9.27 -65.42
CA ARG A 632 47.37 8.86 -64.04
C ARG A 632 46.48 7.61 -64.05
N ARG A 633 46.81 6.65 -63.18
CA ARG A 633 45.98 5.45 -62.94
C ARG A 633 44.87 5.81 -61.97
N MET A 634 43.61 5.57 -62.35
CA MET A 634 42.43 5.87 -61.52
C MET A 634 41.59 4.62 -61.27
N THR A 635 40.94 4.56 -60.11
CA THR A 635 39.95 3.51 -59.81
C THR A 635 38.58 3.86 -60.43
N PRO A 636 37.69 2.88 -60.65
CA PRO A 636 36.35 3.15 -61.18
C PRO A 636 35.55 4.19 -60.39
N ALA A 637 35.74 4.25 -59.07
CA ALA A 637 35.10 5.24 -58.19
C ALA A 637 35.64 6.67 -58.44
N GLN A 638 36.94 6.81 -58.70
CA GLN A 638 37.56 8.11 -59.00
C GLN A 638 37.11 8.64 -60.36
N LEU A 639 37.02 7.75 -61.37
CA LEU A 639 36.49 8.09 -62.69
C LEU A 639 35.04 8.56 -62.62
N ALA A 640 34.18 7.83 -61.89
CA ALA A 640 32.77 8.20 -61.74
C ALA A 640 32.61 9.56 -61.06
N PHE A 641 33.46 9.88 -60.07
CA PHE A 641 33.42 11.16 -59.37
C PHE A 641 33.83 12.34 -60.27
N GLU A 642 34.90 12.17 -61.06
CA GLU A 642 35.37 13.19 -62.01
C GLU A 642 34.37 13.44 -63.14
N LEU A 643 33.78 12.38 -63.71
CA LEU A 643 32.73 12.49 -64.73
C LEU A 643 31.47 13.20 -64.19
N LEU A 644 31.11 12.94 -62.92
CA LEU A 644 29.97 13.62 -62.27
C LEU A 644 30.27 15.12 -62.01
N ALA A 645 31.53 15.45 -61.70
CA ALA A 645 31.98 16.82 -61.51
C ALA A 645 31.98 17.61 -62.83
N MET A 646 32.45 16.99 -63.93
CA MET A 646 32.42 17.56 -65.27
C MET A 646 30.99 17.78 -65.79
N ASN A 647 30.09 16.81 -65.61
CA ASN A 647 28.68 16.96 -66.00
C ASN A 647 28.00 18.13 -65.24
N LYS A 648 28.31 18.28 -63.94
CA LYS A 648 27.85 19.45 -63.16
C LYS A 648 28.44 20.78 -63.63
N ALA A 649 29.64 20.80 -64.20
CA ALA A 649 30.26 21.99 -64.77
C ALA A 649 29.60 22.37 -66.12
N ALA A 650 29.40 21.40 -67.01
CA ALA A 650 28.70 21.60 -68.29
C ALA A 650 27.24 22.08 -68.08
N ALA A 651 26.51 21.48 -67.13
CA ALA A 651 25.14 21.89 -66.80
C ALA A 651 25.05 23.31 -66.17
N ARG A 652 26.16 23.86 -65.66
CA ARG A 652 26.22 25.26 -65.19
C ARG A 652 26.39 26.25 -66.35
N GLU A 653 27.15 25.90 -67.38
CA GLU A 653 27.31 26.72 -68.58
C GLU A 653 26.02 26.77 -69.42
N GLU A 654 25.34 25.63 -69.60
CA GLU A 654 24.07 25.56 -70.34
C GLU A 654 22.94 26.37 -69.66
N LYS A 655 22.95 26.43 -68.31
CA LYS A 655 22.05 27.29 -67.53
C LYS A 655 22.37 28.78 -67.65
N ALA A 656 23.63 29.16 -67.84
CA ALA A 656 24.02 30.54 -68.04
C ALA A 656 23.55 31.04 -69.42
N GLU A 657 23.75 30.23 -70.47
CA GLU A 657 23.32 30.54 -71.84
C GLU A 657 21.78 30.63 -71.95
N SER A 658 21.05 29.74 -71.28
CA SER A 658 19.59 29.78 -71.22
C SER A 658 19.03 30.99 -70.46
N LYS A 659 19.75 31.48 -69.42
CA LYS A 659 19.36 32.65 -68.63
C LYS A 659 19.53 33.95 -69.43
N ASP A 660 20.60 34.07 -70.20
CA ASP A 660 20.83 35.25 -71.04
C ASP A 660 19.83 35.34 -72.20
N ARG A 661 19.46 34.19 -72.78
CA ARG A 661 18.41 34.09 -73.80
C ARG A 661 17.02 34.47 -73.26
N LEU A 662 16.71 34.09 -72.03
CA LEU A 662 15.46 34.45 -71.34
C LEU A 662 15.41 35.95 -70.99
N ASN A 663 16.52 36.53 -70.51
CA ASN A 663 16.64 37.96 -70.20
C ASN A 663 16.44 38.83 -71.45
N MET A 664 16.98 38.42 -72.59
CA MET A 664 16.78 39.11 -73.87
C MET A 664 15.32 39.04 -74.37
N LEU A 665 14.62 37.93 -74.13
CA LEU A 665 13.19 37.80 -74.45
C LEU A 665 12.31 38.66 -73.54
N ILE A 666 12.66 38.78 -72.25
CA ILE A 666 11.96 39.66 -71.29
C ILE A 666 12.14 41.14 -71.66
N ALA A 667 13.35 41.55 -72.03
CA ALA A 667 13.63 42.93 -72.48
C ALA A 667 12.80 43.32 -73.71
N LYS A 668 12.74 42.45 -74.73
CA LYS A 668 11.88 42.68 -75.92
C LYS A 668 10.39 42.80 -75.59
N LYS A 669 9.92 42.09 -74.56
CA LYS A 669 8.51 42.11 -74.14
C LYS A 669 8.17 43.36 -73.33
N LEU A 670 9.12 43.86 -72.54
CA LEU A 670 9.00 45.14 -71.82
C LEU A 670 8.99 46.33 -72.77
N ASP A 671 9.84 46.33 -73.81
CA ASP A 671 9.81 47.37 -74.86
C ASP A 671 8.48 47.36 -75.63
N PHE A 672 7.95 46.16 -75.92
CA PHE A 672 6.62 46.02 -76.53
C PHE A 672 5.50 46.59 -75.64
N LEU A 673 5.53 46.34 -74.33
CA LEU A 673 4.56 46.87 -73.37
C LEU A 673 4.67 48.39 -73.20
N ALA A 674 5.89 48.93 -73.12
CA ALA A 674 6.14 50.36 -73.02
C ALA A 674 5.59 51.12 -74.25
N ALA A 675 5.75 50.55 -75.45
CA ALA A 675 5.20 51.10 -76.69
C ALA A 675 3.67 51.03 -76.80
N GLN A 676 3.00 50.13 -76.07
CA GLN A 676 1.54 50.07 -75.98
C GLN A 676 0.99 51.05 -74.95
N ILE A 677 1.68 51.22 -73.81
CA ILE A 677 1.28 52.15 -72.75
C ILE A 677 1.41 53.61 -73.21
N SER A 678 2.43 53.93 -74.01
CA SER A 678 2.61 55.28 -74.58
C SER A 678 1.56 55.67 -75.64
N ARG A 679 0.64 54.77 -76.00
CA ARG A 679 -0.46 55.01 -76.95
C ARG A 679 -1.82 55.20 -76.27
N LEU A 680 -1.87 55.17 -74.93
CA LEU A 680 -3.09 55.43 -74.16
C LEU A 680 -3.29 56.95 -73.97
N PRO A 681 -4.50 57.50 -74.19
CA PRO A 681 -4.77 58.93 -74.04
C PRO A 681 -4.75 59.38 -72.57
N GLU A 682 -4.20 60.58 -72.31
CA GLU A 682 -3.93 61.12 -70.95
C GLU A 682 -5.18 61.62 -70.16
N ARG A 683 -6.40 61.55 -70.72
CA ARG A 683 -7.63 61.97 -70.02
C ARG A 683 -8.81 61.05 -70.31
N TRP A 684 -9.49 60.66 -69.23
CA TRP A 684 -10.67 59.81 -69.22
C TRP A 684 -11.91 60.70 -68.96
N GLU A 685 -12.85 60.77 -69.91
CA GLU A 685 -14.17 61.37 -69.66
C GLU A 685 -15.18 60.26 -69.35
N PHE A 686 -15.83 60.38 -68.19
CA PHE A 686 -16.71 59.37 -67.60
C PHE A 686 -18.16 59.57 -68.05
N ALA A 687 -18.79 58.53 -68.58
CA ALA A 687 -20.23 58.45 -68.76
C ALA A 687 -20.80 57.29 -67.92
N ALA A 688 -21.83 57.58 -67.13
CA ALA A 688 -22.71 56.63 -66.45
C ALA A 688 -22.13 55.79 -65.28
N GLY A 689 -21.46 56.45 -64.33
CA GLY A 689 -21.62 56.08 -62.91
C GLY A 689 -21.17 54.70 -62.45
N GLN A 690 -20.23 54.04 -63.13
CA GLN A 690 -19.50 52.88 -62.60
C GLN A 690 -18.01 53.03 -62.91
N ALA A 691 -17.17 53.00 -61.87
CA ALA A 691 -15.71 53.07 -61.99
C ALA A 691 -15.14 51.68 -62.29
N VAL A 692 -14.19 51.61 -63.23
CA VAL A 692 -13.15 50.57 -63.33
C VAL A 692 -11.81 51.28 -63.25
#